data_AF-A0A674EHE6-F1
#
_entry.id   AF-A0A674EHE6-F1
#
_cell.length_a   1.000
_cell.length_b   1.000
_cell.length_c   1.000
_cell.angle_alpha   90.00
_cell.angle_beta   90.00
_cell.angle_gamma   90.00
#
_symmetry.space_group_name_H-M   'P 1'
#
loop_
_entity.id
_entity.type
_entity.pdbx_description
1 polymer ?
#
loop_
_entity_poly.entity_id
_entity_poly.type
_entity_poly.pdbx_seq_one_letter_code
_entity_poly.pdbx_strand_id
1 'polypeptide(L)'
;AAVTANKAFQSHLQSLGVNPANIGFSYLTMESDKFICIREKVGEQNQVVIIDMADPNNPSRRPISADSAIMNPTSKVIALKAAKCLQIFNIEMKSKMKAHTMTEEVMFWKWISVNTVALVTEAAVYHWSMEGDSQPIKVFDRHASLAGCQIINYRTDEQQKWLLLIGISAQQNRVVGAMQLYSVDRKVSQPIEGHAAAFGEFKVEGNTKASTLFCFAVRSQAGGKMHIIEVGHPATGNQPFTKKAVDVFFPPEAQTDFPVAMQIGTKHGVIYLITKYGYIHLYDLESGVCIYMNRISAETIFVTAPHEPTSGIIGVNKKGQVLSVCVEEENIVNYATNVLQNPDLGLRMAMRSNLAGADELFARKFNTLFAQGSYSEAAKVAASTPKGILRTAETIRKFQSVPGQPGQASPLLQYFGILLDEGQLNKFESLELCRPVLQQGRKQLLEKWLKEDKLECCEELGDLVKAVDPTLALSVYLRANVPSKVIQCFAETGQFQKIVLYAKKVGYTPDWVFLLRNVMRVSPDQGLQFSQMLVADEEPLANINQIVDVFMEGSLIQQCTSFLLDALKNNQPAEGHLQTRLLEMNLLHAPQVADAILGNQMFSHYDRAHIAQLCEKAGLLQRALEHYTDLFDIKRTLVHTHLLNPEWLVNFFGALSVEDSIECLRAMLSANIRQNLQLCVQVASKYHEQLGTNALVDLFESFKSFEGVFYFLGSIVNFSQDPDVHFKYIQAACKTGQIKEVDRICRESNCYDPDRVKNFLKEAKLTDQLPLIIVCDRFDFVHDLVLYLYRNTLQKYIEIYVQKVNPSRLPVVIGGLLDVDCAEDVIKNLIMVVRGQFSTDELVAEVEKRNRLKLLLPWLESRIHEGCEEPATHNALAKIYIDSNNNPERFLKENTFYDSTVVGKYCEKRDPHLACVAYERGQCDLDLIKVCNENSLFKSEARYLVRRKDPELWANVLEENNPFRRQLIDQVVQTALSETQDPEEVSVTVKAFMTADLPNELIELLEKIVLDNSVFSEHRNLQNLLILTAIKADRTRVMEYINRLDNYDAPDIANIAISNELFEEAFAIFKKFDVNTSAIQVLIEHISNLDRAYEFAERCNEAAVWSQLARAQLQRDLVKEAIDSYIKADDPSAYMEVVSAASKNNNWEDLVKFLQMARKKARESYVETELIFALAKTGRLAELDEFVSGPNNAHIQQVGDRCFEEGMYDAAKLLYNNVSNFARLASTLVHLGEYQAHWVWSVLTWACSQSWPSSTPNSNPRR
;
A
#
# COMPACT_ATOMS: atom_id res chain seq x y z
N ALA A 1 34.01 -25.40 21.65
CA ALA A 1 32.82 -26.21 22.02
C ALA A 1 31.97 -26.41 20.76
N ALA A 2 31.11 -27.44 20.69
CA ALA A 2 30.24 -27.67 19.51
C ALA A 2 29.18 -26.57 19.29
N VAL A 3 28.92 -25.81 20.34
CA VAL A 3 27.76 -24.92 20.48
C VAL A 3 28.21 -23.65 21.15
N THR A 4 27.66 -22.54 20.71
CA THR A 4 27.80 -21.23 21.35
C THR A 4 26.57 -21.04 22.25
N ALA A 5 26.79 -21.11 23.57
CA ALA A 5 25.76 -20.79 24.56
C ALA A 5 25.91 -19.33 24.95
N ASN A 6 25.20 -18.46 24.25
CA ASN A 6 25.23 -17.02 24.53
C ASN A 6 24.09 -16.66 25.47
N LYS A 7 24.40 -15.84 26.48
CA LYS A 7 23.37 -15.02 27.11
C LYS A 7 23.05 -13.91 26.11
N ALA A 8 21.97 -14.07 25.35
CA ALA A 8 21.51 -13.07 24.38
C ALA A 8 21.32 -11.69 25.04
N PHE A 9 21.01 -11.70 26.34
CA PHE A 9 20.94 -10.53 27.20
C PHE A 9 21.85 -10.74 28.43
N GLN A 10 22.81 -9.84 28.65
CA GLN A 10 23.74 -9.92 29.78
C GLN A 10 23.04 -9.59 31.12
N SER A 11 21.89 -8.91 31.05
CA SER A 11 21.01 -8.52 32.15
C SER A 11 19.90 -9.55 32.40
N HIS A 12 19.37 -9.58 33.63
CA HIS A 12 18.21 -10.41 33.96
C HIS A 12 16.94 -9.60 33.64
N LEU A 13 15.81 -10.22 33.29
CA LEU A 13 14.53 -9.48 33.19
C LEU A 13 14.23 -8.66 34.46
N GLN A 14 14.72 -9.15 35.61
CA GLN A 14 14.66 -8.44 36.89
C GLN A 14 15.38 -7.07 36.87
N SER A 15 16.48 -6.91 36.12
CA SER A 15 17.16 -5.61 36.02
C SER A 15 16.39 -4.58 35.19
N LEU A 16 15.39 -5.01 34.42
CA LEU A 16 14.44 -4.14 33.72
C LEU A 16 13.22 -3.79 34.60
N GLY A 17 13.25 -4.16 35.89
CA GLY A 17 12.16 -3.95 36.84
C GLY A 17 10.96 -4.87 36.63
N VAL A 18 11.16 -6.06 36.04
CA VAL A 18 10.12 -7.10 35.95
C VAL A 18 10.07 -7.85 37.28
N ASN A 19 8.88 -8.02 37.84
CA ASN A 19 8.69 -8.73 39.11
C ASN A 19 8.95 -10.24 38.90
N PRO A 20 9.82 -10.87 39.72
CA PRO A 20 10.10 -12.31 39.62
C PRO A 20 8.85 -13.21 39.64
N ALA A 21 7.78 -12.80 40.32
CA ALA A 21 6.52 -13.56 40.37
C ALA A 21 5.83 -13.67 39.00
N ASN A 22 6.07 -12.70 38.10
CA ASN A 22 5.50 -12.67 36.76
C ASN A 22 6.37 -13.40 35.73
N ILE A 23 7.51 -13.96 36.15
CA ILE A 23 8.42 -14.73 35.28
C ILE A 23 7.99 -16.21 35.30
N GLY A 24 6.90 -16.49 34.61
CA GLY A 24 6.36 -17.84 34.49
C GLY A 24 5.43 -17.99 33.30
N PHE A 25 5.13 -19.23 32.92
CA PHE A 25 4.37 -19.58 31.71
C PHE A 25 3.01 -18.88 31.60
N SER A 26 2.33 -18.62 32.72
CA SER A 26 1.02 -17.95 32.72
C SER A 26 1.10 -16.45 32.44
N TYR A 27 2.22 -15.79 32.76
CA TYR A 27 2.35 -14.34 32.75
C TYR A 27 3.31 -13.83 31.67
N LEU A 28 4.30 -14.63 31.26
CA LEU A 28 5.31 -14.29 30.28
C LEU A 28 5.15 -15.15 29.02
N THR A 29 5.06 -14.50 27.86
CA THR A 29 4.97 -15.13 26.55
C THR A 29 6.13 -14.66 25.65
N MET A 30 6.56 -15.55 24.76
CA MET A 30 7.63 -15.29 23.80
C MET A 30 7.32 -16.10 22.54
N GLU A 31 6.68 -15.45 21.57
CA GLU A 31 6.18 -16.08 20.35
C GLU A 31 7.25 -16.20 19.27
N SER A 32 8.21 -15.28 19.28
CA SER A 32 9.39 -15.22 18.43
C SER A 32 10.61 -14.70 19.22
N ASP A 33 11.76 -14.59 18.56
CA ASP A 33 12.94 -13.94 19.13
C ASP A 33 12.89 -12.40 19.10
N LYS A 34 11.77 -11.80 18.64
CA LYS A 34 11.62 -10.34 18.52
C LYS A 34 11.03 -9.69 19.77
N PHE A 35 10.10 -10.34 20.46
CA PHE A 35 9.39 -9.73 21.58
C PHE A 35 9.24 -10.68 22.77
N ILE A 36 9.43 -10.14 23.97
CA ILE A 36 8.99 -10.77 25.22
C ILE A 36 7.84 -9.93 25.79
N CYS A 37 6.71 -10.58 26.04
CA CYS A 37 5.52 -9.94 26.58
C CYS A 37 5.24 -10.47 27.99
N ILE A 38 5.13 -9.58 28.98
CA ILE A 38 4.88 -9.92 30.38
C ILE A 38 3.63 -9.20 30.86
N ARG A 39 2.72 -9.94 31.49
CA ARG A 39 1.59 -9.36 32.22
C ARG A 39 1.99 -9.15 33.67
N GLU A 40 1.87 -7.93 34.15
CA GLU A 40 2.23 -7.55 35.52
C GLU A 40 1.09 -6.76 36.17
N LYS A 41 0.97 -6.90 37.49
CA LYS A 41 0.14 -6.02 38.32
C LYS A 41 1.06 -5.13 39.16
N VAL A 42 0.97 -3.81 38.99
CA VAL A 42 1.73 -2.83 39.78
C VAL A 42 0.75 -2.03 40.63
N GLY A 43 0.80 -2.25 41.95
CA GLY A 43 -0.26 -1.78 42.85
C GLY A 43 -1.60 -2.44 42.50
N GLU A 44 -2.63 -1.64 42.25
CA GLU A 44 -3.94 -2.11 41.78
C GLU A 44 -4.09 -2.14 40.25
N GLN A 45 -3.10 -1.64 39.49
CA GLN A 45 -3.21 -1.50 38.05
C GLN A 45 -2.61 -2.70 37.30
N ASN A 46 -3.42 -3.34 36.44
CA ASN A 46 -2.96 -4.34 35.50
C ASN A 46 -2.27 -3.66 34.30
N GLN A 47 -1.10 -4.18 33.93
CA GLN A 47 -0.35 -3.70 32.78
C GLN A 47 0.30 -4.84 31.99
N VAL A 48 0.64 -4.55 30.74
CA VAL A 48 1.42 -5.40 29.86
C VAL A 48 2.75 -4.71 29.57
N VAL A 49 3.84 -5.41 29.81
CA VAL A 49 5.22 -5.00 29.54
C VAL A 49 5.69 -5.71 28.30
N ILE A 50 6.15 -4.96 27.31
CA ILE A 50 6.62 -5.48 26.03
C ILE A 50 8.06 -5.06 25.86
N ILE A 51 8.94 -6.05 25.80
CA ILE A 51 10.37 -5.90 25.60
C ILE A 51 10.64 -6.23 24.14
N ASP A 52 11.07 -5.22 23.39
CA ASP A 52 11.57 -5.39 22.03
C ASP A 52 13.01 -5.88 22.10
N MET A 53 13.31 -7.03 21.50
CA MET A 53 14.65 -7.62 21.55
C MET A 53 15.65 -6.86 20.68
N ALA A 54 15.20 -5.95 19.81
CA ALA A 54 16.06 -5.00 19.11
C ALA A 54 16.51 -3.84 20.02
N ASP A 55 15.70 -3.45 21.01
CA ASP A 55 16.03 -2.45 22.04
C ASP A 55 15.58 -2.92 23.45
N PRO A 56 16.25 -3.94 24.02
CA PRO A 56 15.78 -4.61 25.24
C PRO A 56 15.92 -3.75 26.50
N ASN A 57 16.68 -2.65 26.43
CA ASN A 57 16.91 -1.76 27.59
C ASN A 57 15.73 -0.82 27.86
N ASN A 58 14.84 -0.61 26.88
CA ASN A 58 13.71 0.32 26.97
C ASN A 58 12.36 -0.42 26.88
N PRO A 59 11.93 -1.15 27.94
CA PRO A 59 10.68 -1.88 27.92
C PRO A 59 9.48 -0.93 27.85
N SER A 60 8.53 -1.22 26.95
CA SER A 60 7.29 -0.45 26.85
C SER A 60 6.24 -1.00 27.83
N ARG A 61 5.73 -0.17 28.72
CA ARG A 61 4.73 -0.53 29.73
C ARG A 61 3.39 0.10 29.37
N ARG A 62 2.34 -0.71 29.20
CA ARG A 62 1.01 -0.27 28.77
C ARG A 62 -0.06 -0.71 29.78
N PRO A 63 -0.95 0.17 30.23
CA PRO A 63 -2.02 -0.18 31.18
C PRO A 63 -3.13 -0.96 30.48
N ILE A 64 -2.91 -2.25 30.26
CA ILE A 64 -3.82 -3.17 29.58
C ILE A 64 -4.25 -4.25 30.57
N SER A 65 -5.56 -4.40 30.76
CA SER A 65 -6.14 -5.49 31.56
C SER A 65 -6.54 -6.64 30.64
N ALA A 66 -5.80 -7.75 30.73
CA ALA A 66 -6.06 -8.96 29.95
C ALA A 66 -5.61 -10.23 30.70
N ASP A 67 -6.33 -11.33 30.50
CA ASP A 67 -6.03 -12.65 31.05
C ASP A 67 -4.87 -13.32 30.31
N SER A 68 -4.65 -12.97 29.05
CA SER A 68 -3.51 -13.41 28.27
C SER A 68 -3.15 -12.38 27.21
N ALA A 69 -1.86 -12.29 26.89
CA ALA A 69 -1.33 -11.36 25.91
C ALA A 69 -0.19 -12.05 25.14
N ILE A 70 -0.28 -12.08 23.82
CA ILE A 70 0.75 -12.67 22.94
C ILE A 70 1.08 -11.70 21.81
N MET A 71 2.37 -11.38 21.66
CA MET A 71 2.87 -10.52 20.58
C MET A 71 2.94 -11.28 19.27
N ASN A 72 2.72 -10.58 18.17
CA ASN A 72 2.93 -11.11 16.84
C ASN A 72 4.41 -11.50 16.65
N PRO A 73 4.72 -12.54 15.86
CA PRO A 73 6.10 -13.00 15.67
C PRO A 73 7.03 -11.94 15.06
N THR A 74 6.52 -10.98 14.30
CA THR A 74 7.33 -10.00 13.57
C THR A 74 6.88 -8.56 13.76
N SER A 75 5.57 -8.28 13.70
CA SER A 75 5.03 -6.92 13.74
C SER A 75 4.68 -6.45 15.16
N LYS A 76 4.50 -5.14 15.36
CA LYS A 76 4.06 -4.55 16.64
C LYS A 76 2.55 -4.69 16.87
N VAL A 77 2.02 -5.88 16.63
CA VAL A 77 0.62 -6.26 16.83
C VAL A 77 0.54 -7.20 18.02
N ILE A 78 -0.46 -7.02 18.87
CA ILE A 78 -0.70 -7.83 20.06
C ILE A 78 -2.09 -8.44 20.03
N ALA A 79 -2.18 -9.73 20.37
CA ALA A 79 -3.45 -10.36 20.65
C ALA A 79 -3.68 -10.39 22.17
N LEU A 80 -4.85 -9.90 22.60
CA LEU A 80 -5.29 -9.81 24.00
C LEU A 80 -6.53 -10.68 24.21
N LYS A 81 -6.53 -11.48 25.29
CA LYS A 81 -7.69 -12.28 25.74
C LYS A 81 -8.23 -11.68 27.03
N ALA A 82 -9.52 -11.36 27.06
CA ALA A 82 -10.27 -11.00 28.25
C ALA A 82 -11.51 -11.92 28.34
N ALA A 83 -11.44 -12.91 29.22
CA ALA A 83 -12.35 -14.04 29.32
C ALA A 83 -12.57 -14.72 27.95
N LYS A 84 -13.78 -14.58 27.39
CA LYS A 84 -14.15 -15.10 26.07
C LYS A 84 -13.94 -14.12 24.92
N CYS A 85 -13.64 -12.85 25.22
CA CYS A 85 -13.41 -11.81 24.22
C CYS A 85 -11.93 -11.78 23.82
N LEU A 86 -11.67 -12.00 22.53
CA LEU A 86 -10.35 -11.93 21.91
C LEU A 86 -10.25 -10.65 21.12
N GLN A 87 -9.11 -9.97 21.21
CA GLN A 87 -8.85 -8.73 20.49
C GLN A 87 -7.46 -8.77 19.87
N ILE A 88 -7.34 -8.36 18.61
CA ILE A 88 -6.08 -8.09 17.93
C ILE A 88 -5.93 -6.57 17.85
N PHE A 89 -4.86 -6.04 18.42
CA PHE A 89 -4.63 -4.63 18.60
C PHE A 89 -3.28 -4.23 18.00
N ASN A 90 -3.26 -3.16 17.21
CA ASN A 90 -2.02 -2.58 16.70
C ASN A 90 -1.46 -1.60 17.73
N ILE A 91 -0.28 -1.91 18.27
CA ILE A 91 0.33 -1.11 19.35
C ILE A 91 0.80 0.25 18.83
N GLU A 92 1.31 0.30 17.61
CA GLU A 92 1.91 1.49 17.03
C GLU A 92 0.83 2.50 16.63
N MET A 93 -0.22 2.04 15.96
CA MET A 93 -1.37 2.85 15.57
C MET A 93 -2.36 3.10 16.72
N LYS A 94 -2.19 2.42 17.86
CA LYS A 94 -3.12 2.44 19.00
C LYS A 94 -4.57 2.12 18.61
N SER A 95 -4.76 1.27 17.61
CA SER A 95 -6.07 0.94 17.05
C SER A 95 -6.37 -0.55 17.19
N LYS A 96 -7.64 -0.85 17.47
CA LYS A 96 -8.15 -2.22 17.48
C LYS A 96 -8.29 -2.68 16.02
N MET A 97 -7.59 -3.75 15.66
CA MET A 97 -7.67 -4.33 14.32
C MET A 97 -8.89 -5.26 14.20
N LYS A 98 -9.02 -6.21 15.13
CA LYS A 98 -10.10 -7.20 15.14
C LYS A 98 -10.54 -7.54 16.56
N ALA A 99 -11.78 -7.97 16.70
CA ALA A 99 -12.28 -8.55 17.93
C ALA A 99 -13.24 -9.70 17.63
N HIS A 100 -13.26 -10.70 18.50
CA HIS A 100 -14.17 -11.83 18.40
C HIS A 100 -14.48 -12.38 19.78
N THR A 101 -15.75 -12.69 20.05
CA THR A 101 -16.19 -13.33 21.29
C THR A 101 -16.43 -14.81 21.02
N MET A 102 -15.62 -15.67 21.62
CA MET A 102 -15.75 -17.12 21.50
C MET A 102 -16.95 -17.64 22.30
N THR A 103 -17.58 -18.71 21.84
CA THR A 103 -18.65 -19.41 22.56
C THR A 103 -18.12 -20.15 23.79
N GLU A 104 -17.00 -20.85 23.60
CA GLU A 104 -16.23 -21.56 24.61
C GLU A 104 -15.00 -20.75 25.05
N GLU A 105 -14.48 -21.04 26.25
CA GLU A 105 -13.25 -20.39 26.70
C GLU A 105 -12.03 -20.94 25.93
N VAL A 106 -11.17 -20.02 25.48
CA VAL A 106 -9.88 -20.38 24.88
C VAL A 106 -8.89 -20.71 25.98
N MET A 107 -8.54 -22.00 26.11
CA MET A 107 -7.62 -22.49 27.13
C MET A 107 -6.15 -22.26 26.75
N PHE A 108 -5.85 -22.30 25.45
CA PHE A 108 -4.51 -22.05 24.92
C PHE A 108 -4.61 -21.38 23.57
N TRP A 109 -3.64 -20.53 23.25
CA TRP A 109 -3.55 -19.86 21.97
C TRP A 109 -2.12 -19.46 21.67
N LYS A 110 -1.80 -19.38 20.37
CA LYS A 110 -0.43 -19.13 19.90
C LYS A 110 -0.45 -18.53 18.50
N TRP A 111 0.50 -17.66 18.19
CA TRP A 111 0.75 -17.28 16.80
C TRP A 111 1.42 -18.45 16.06
N ILE A 112 0.82 -18.89 14.97
CA ILE A 112 1.37 -19.97 14.12
C ILE A 112 2.04 -19.43 12.86
N SER A 113 1.71 -18.20 12.47
CA SER A 113 2.37 -17.44 11.42
C SER A 113 2.34 -15.96 11.77
N VAL A 114 2.92 -15.12 10.91
CA VAL A 114 2.88 -13.65 11.04
C VAL A 114 1.44 -13.11 10.97
N ASN A 115 0.49 -13.86 10.41
CA ASN A 115 -0.88 -13.38 10.23
C ASN A 115 -1.96 -14.26 10.85
N THR A 116 -1.64 -15.40 11.47
CA THR A 116 -2.64 -16.34 11.97
C THR A 116 -2.39 -16.73 13.42
N VAL A 117 -3.44 -16.61 14.23
CA VAL A 117 -3.49 -17.05 15.64
C VAL A 117 -4.27 -18.36 15.71
N ALA A 118 -3.67 -19.39 16.31
CA ALA A 118 -4.38 -20.61 16.66
C ALA A 118 -5.04 -20.47 18.04
N LEU A 119 -6.29 -20.89 18.15
CA LEU A 119 -7.10 -20.88 19.36
C LEU A 119 -7.49 -22.31 19.70
N VAL A 120 -7.30 -22.71 20.95
CA VAL A 120 -7.62 -24.06 21.43
C VAL A 120 -8.66 -23.95 22.53
N THR A 121 -9.84 -24.52 22.29
CA THR A 121 -10.90 -24.67 23.28
C THR A 121 -10.88 -26.08 23.88
N GLU A 122 -11.82 -26.38 24.77
CA GLU A 122 -11.96 -27.72 25.33
C GLU A 122 -12.37 -28.76 24.27
N ALA A 123 -13.13 -28.34 23.26
CA ALA A 123 -13.64 -29.23 22.23
C ALA A 123 -12.82 -29.22 20.93
N ALA A 124 -12.25 -28.08 20.52
CA ALA A 124 -11.70 -27.94 19.16
C ALA A 124 -10.54 -26.94 19.04
N VAL A 125 -9.87 -26.97 17.89
CA VAL A 125 -8.82 -26.02 17.48
C VAL A 125 -9.31 -25.17 16.32
N TYR A 126 -9.09 -23.85 16.41
CA TYR A 126 -9.49 -22.85 15.43
C TYR A 126 -8.28 -22.04 14.96
N HIS A 127 -8.30 -21.57 13.71
CA HIS A 127 -7.35 -20.59 13.18
C HIS A 127 -8.06 -19.27 12.92
N TRP A 128 -7.47 -18.19 13.40
CA TRP A 128 -8.00 -16.84 13.24
C TRP A 128 -6.96 -15.96 12.58
N SER A 129 -7.24 -15.55 11.34
CA SER A 129 -6.37 -14.62 10.61
C SER A 129 -6.55 -13.20 11.15
N MET A 130 -5.45 -12.47 11.27
CA MET A 130 -5.44 -11.03 11.59
C MET A 130 -5.84 -10.16 10.39
N GLU A 131 -5.89 -10.74 9.18
CA GLU A 131 -6.24 -10.04 7.94
C GLU A 131 -7.75 -10.12 7.66
N GLY A 132 -8.30 -9.03 7.10
CA GLY A 132 -9.71 -8.88 6.73
C GLY A 132 -10.69 -9.09 7.91
N ASP A 133 -11.97 -9.30 7.58
CA ASP A 133 -13.04 -9.50 8.57
C ASP A 133 -13.30 -10.98 8.92
N SER A 134 -12.35 -11.86 8.61
CA SER A 134 -12.47 -13.30 8.86
C SER A 134 -12.67 -13.63 10.36
N GLN A 135 -13.64 -14.48 10.66
CA GLN A 135 -13.85 -15.01 12.02
C GLN A 135 -12.96 -16.24 12.26
N PRO A 136 -12.74 -16.68 13.51
CA PRO A 136 -12.02 -17.92 13.79
C PRO A 136 -12.65 -19.13 13.12
N ILE A 137 -11.88 -19.84 12.31
CA ILE A 137 -12.32 -21.01 11.54
C ILE A 137 -11.90 -22.27 12.27
N LYS A 138 -12.86 -23.15 12.57
CA LYS A 138 -12.57 -24.46 13.15
C LYS A 138 -11.76 -25.31 12.17
N VAL A 139 -10.66 -25.91 12.64
CA VAL A 139 -9.77 -26.72 11.81
C VAL A 139 -9.90 -28.20 12.09
N PHE A 140 -9.98 -28.59 13.37
CA PHE A 140 -10.23 -29.97 13.79
C PHE A 140 -10.74 -30.05 15.24
N ASP A 141 -11.36 -31.18 15.58
CA ASP A 141 -11.82 -31.51 16.93
C ASP A 141 -10.70 -32.09 17.79
N ARG A 142 -10.65 -31.70 19.06
CA ARG A 142 -9.65 -32.21 20.01
C ARG A 142 -9.91 -33.69 20.29
N HIS A 143 -8.87 -34.50 20.13
CA HIS A 143 -8.95 -35.95 20.32
C HIS A 143 -9.12 -36.29 21.81
N ALA A 144 -9.87 -37.35 22.10
CA ALA A 144 -10.20 -37.78 23.47
C ALA A 144 -8.96 -38.03 24.36
N SER A 145 -7.82 -38.39 23.75
CA SER A 145 -6.55 -38.57 24.49
C SER A 145 -5.97 -37.29 25.08
N LEU A 146 -6.43 -36.11 24.66
CA LEU A 146 -6.04 -34.81 25.23
C LEU A 146 -7.09 -34.24 26.21
N ALA A 147 -8.17 -34.98 26.49
CA ALA A 147 -9.15 -34.58 27.49
C ALA A 147 -8.47 -34.46 28.88
N GLY A 148 -8.74 -33.37 29.59
CA GLY A 148 -8.12 -33.06 30.89
C GLY A 148 -6.61 -32.75 30.86
N CYS A 149 -5.97 -32.71 29.69
CA CYS A 149 -4.56 -32.33 29.58
C CYS A 149 -4.38 -30.82 29.61
N GLN A 150 -3.33 -30.35 30.29
CA GLN A 150 -2.85 -28.97 30.16
C GLN A 150 -2.19 -28.81 28.79
N ILE A 151 -2.77 -27.99 27.92
CA ILE A 151 -2.20 -27.68 26.62
C ILE A 151 -0.95 -26.81 26.82
N ILE A 152 0.18 -27.27 26.27
CA ILE A 152 1.47 -26.59 26.41
C ILE A 152 1.99 -26.02 25.10
N ASN A 153 1.55 -26.56 23.97
CA ASN A 153 1.98 -26.07 22.67
C ASN A 153 1.02 -26.45 21.54
N TYR A 154 1.08 -25.66 20.47
CA TYR A 154 0.45 -25.95 19.20
C TYR A 154 1.41 -25.57 18.08
N ARG A 155 1.62 -26.45 17.10
CA ARG A 155 2.57 -26.25 16.00
C ARG A 155 1.99 -26.66 14.67
N THR A 156 2.53 -26.08 13.62
CA THR A 156 2.24 -26.46 12.24
C THR A 156 3.54 -26.68 11.47
N ASP A 157 3.47 -27.39 10.35
CA ASP A 157 4.49 -27.29 9.32
C ASP A 157 4.40 -25.94 8.59
N GLU A 158 5.39 -25.66 7.74
CA GLU A 158 5.49 -24.40 6.99
C GLU A 158 4.29 -24.17 6.06
N GLN A 159 3.77 -25.25 5.46
CA GLN A 159 2.62 -25.21 4.55
C GLN A 159 1.27 -25.28 5.28
N GLN A 160 1.27 -25.39 6.61
CA GLN A 160 0.09 -25.58 7.46
C GLN A 160 -0.82 -26.75 7.04
N LYS A 161 -0.22 -27.80 6.47
CA LYS A 161 -0.89 -29.06 6.09
C LYS A 161 -0.90 -30.09 7.21
N TRP A 162 0.02 -29.96 8.15
CA TRP A 162 0.17 -30.80 9.33
C TRP A 162 0.09 -29.93 10.57
N LEU A 163 -0.84 -30.30 11.45
CA LEU A 163 -1.16 -29.55 12.66
C LEU A 163 -0.93 -30.44 13.86
N LEU A 164 -0.32 -29.90 14.90
CA LEU A 164 0.06 -30.66 16.09
C LEU A 164 -0.36 -29.93 17.35
N LEU A 165 -1.23 -30.56 18.12
CA LEU A 165 -1.60 -30.11 19.46
C LEU A 165 -0.85 -30.96 20.51
N ILE A 166 -0.23 -30.32 21.50
CA ILE A 166 0.53 -30.98 22.56
C ILE A 166 -0.05 -30.60 23.93
N GLY A 167 -0.41 -31.61 24.71
CA GLY A 167 -0.83 -31.47 26.10
C GLY A 167 -0.04 -32.38 27.02
N ILE A 168 -0.01 -32.04 28.31
CA ILE A 168 0.58 -32.86 29.36
C ILE A 168 -0.42 -33.08 30.50
N SER A 169 -0.31 -34.24 31.15
CA SER A 169 -1.07 -34.56 32.37
C SER A 169 -0.17 -35.24 33.39
N ALA A 170 -0.47 -35.06 34.68
CA ALA A 170 0.20 -35.78 35.74
C ALA A 170 -0.48 -37.15 35.93
N GLN A 171 0.25 -38.22 35.68
CA GLN A 171 -0.22 -39.60 35.87
C GLN A 171 0.85 -40.40 36.61
N GLN A 172 0.48 -41.06 37.71
CA GLN A 172 1.37 -41.93 38.48
C GLN A 172 2.73 -41.27 38.82
N ASN A 173 2.72 -40.04 39.36
CA ASN A 173 3.91 -39.25 39.71
C ASN A 173 4.85 -38.91 38.54
N ARG A 174 4.41 -39.07 37.29
CA ARG A 174 5.14 -38.69 36.07
C ARG A 174 4.28 -37.74 35.23
N VAL A 175 4.95 -36.87 34.47
CA VAL A 175 4.29 -36.06 33.45
C VAL A 175 4.19 -36.90 32.17
N VAL A 176 2.97 -37.19 31.72
CA VAL A 176 2.70 -37.90 30.46
C VAL A 176 2.34 -36.87 29.40
N GLY A 177 3.01 -36.93 28.25
CA GLY A 177 2.75 -36.05 27.12
C GLY A 177 1.82 -36.72 26.10
N ALA A 178 0.74 -36.04 25.73
CA ALA A 178 -0.21 -36.48 24.73
C ALA A 178 -0.24 -35.48 23.57
N MET A 179 -0.05 -35.98 22.35
CA MET A 179 -0.07 -35.19 21.13
C MET A 179 -1.16 -35.67 20.19
N GLN A 180 -1.73 -34.74 19.44
CA GLN A 180 -2.63 -35.02 18.32
C GLN A 180 -2.03 -34.44 17.05
N LEU A 181 -1.57 -35.31 16.15
CA LEU A 181 -1.10 -34.94 14.83
C LEU A 181 -2.27 -35.04 13.85
N TYR A 182 -2.68 -33.92 13.26
CA TYR A 182 -3.78 -33.83 12.31
C TYR A 182 -3.26 -33.48 10.91
N SER A 183 -3.76 -34.18 9.90
CA SER A 183 -3.50 -33.88 8.49
C SER A 183 -4.69 -33.13 7.90
N VAL A 184 -4.45 -31.91 7.41
CA VAL A 184 -5.49 -31.07 6.81
C VAL A 184 -6.02 -31.70 5.51
N ASP A 185 -5.14 -32.20 4.66
CA ASP A 185 -5.52 -32.78 3.37
C ASP A 185 -6.29 -34.10 3.54
N ARG A 186 -5.88 -34.94 4.50
CA ARG A 186 -6.54 -36.23 4.75
C ARG A 186 -7.71 -36.13 5.74
N LYS A 187 -7.84 -35.01 6.46
CA LYS A 187 -8.83 -34.77 7.52
C LYS A 187 -8.87 -35.85 8.61
N VAL A 188 -7.69 -36.35 8.99
CA VAL A 188 -7.54 -37.41 10.02
C VAL A 188 -6.58 -36.98 11.12
N SER A 189 -6.88 -37.39 12.35
CA SER A 189 -6.02 -37.22 13.52
C SER A 189 -5.38 -38.53 13.96
N GLN A 190 -4.14 -38.45 14.39
CA GLN A 190 -3.42 -39.55 15.02
C GLN A 190 -2.96 -39.13 16.42
N PRO A 191 -3.36 -39.86 17.48
CA PRO A 191 -2.84 -39.65 18.83
C PRO A 191 -1.43 -40.25 18.95
N ILE A 192 -0.51 -39.51 19.58
CA ILE A 192 0.89 -39.89 19.76
C ILE A 192 1.32 -39.53 21.20
N GLU A 193 2.00 -40.43 21.92
CA GLU A 193 2.63 -40.08 23.21
C GLU A 193 3.91 -39.29 22.92
N GLY A 194 3.98 -38.04 23.39
CA GLY A 194 5.15 -37.18 23.22
C GLY A 194 5.08 -35.89 24.01
N HIS A 195 6.25 -35.43 24.45
CA HIS A 195 6.38 -34.27 25.33
C HIS A 195 6.73 -32.99 24.57
N ALA A 196 7.61 -33.10 23.57
CA ALA A 196 8.05 -31.96 22.77
C ALA A 196 8.25 -32.39 21.32
N ALA A 197 7.92 -31.51 20.38
CA ALA A 197 7.99 -31.82 18.96
C ALA A 197 8.20 -30.57 18.11
N ALA A 198 8.66 -30.76 16.88
CA ALA A 198 8.85 -29.73 15.88
C ALA A 198 8.71 -30.31 14.47
N PHE A 199 8.30 -29.45 13.52
CA PHE A 199 8.38 -29.73 12.09
C PHE A 199 9.61 -29.06 11.50
N GLY A 200 10.19 -29.66 10.47
CA GLY A 200 11.30 -29.08 9.73
C GLY A 200 11.35 -29.62 8.32
N GLU A 201 11.70 -28.76 7.37
CA GLU A 201 11.98 -29.19 6.00
C GLU A 201 13.43 -29.67 5.90
N PHE A 202 13.61 -30.84 5.28
CA PHE A 202 14.93 -31.43 5.09
C PHE A 202 15.06 -32.01 3.69
N LYS A 203 16.07 -31.55 2.94
CA LYS A 203 16.39 -32.10 1.63
C LYS A 203 17.33 -33.29 1.80
N VAL A 204 16.80 -34.49 1.61
CA VAL A 204 17.59 -35.73 1.59
C VAL A 204 18.59 -35.68 0.42
N GLU A 205 19.79 -36.22 0.63
CA GLU A 205 20.81 -36.33 -0.41
C GLU A 205 20.25 -37.08 -1.64
N GLY A 206 20.39 -36.49 -2.83
CA GLY A 206 19.85 -37.02 -4.09
C GLY A 206 18.38 -36.68 -4.39
N ASN A 207 17.61 -36.13 -3.44
CA ASN A 207 16.25 -35.68 -3.70
C ASN A 207 16.23 -34.30 -4.40
N THR A 208 15.20 -34.05 -5.20
CA THR A 208 15.03 -32.75 -5.86
C THR A 208 14.35 -31.72 -4.95
N LYS A 209 13.33 -32.15 -4.21
CA LYS A 209 12.55 -31.33 -3.27
C LYS A 209 12.83 -31.71 -1.82
N ALA A 210 12.57 -30.79 -0.89
CA ALA A 210 12.64 -31.07 0.54
C ALA A 210 11.50 -32.01 0.98
N SER A 211 11.78 -32.79 2.03
CA SER A 211 10.81 -33.64 2.72
C SER A 211 10.36 -32.95 4.01
N THR A 212 9.07 -32.97 4.30
CA THR A 212 8.52 -32.43 5.55
C THR A 212 8.70 -33.45 6.66
N LEU A 213 9.60 -33.17 7.61
CA LEU A 213 9.88 -34.04 8.74
C LEU A 213 9.12 -33.59 9.99
N PHE A 214 8.53 -34.56 10.67
CA PHE A 214 7.97 -34.44 12.01
C PHE A 214 8.91 -35.11 13.01
N CYS A 215 9.46 -34.31 13.92
CA CYS A 215 10.34 -34.75 14.98
C CYS A 215 9.63 -34.65 16.32
N PHE A 216 9.68 -35.69 17.15
CA PHE A 216 9.15 -35.61 18.51
C PHE A 216 9.99 -36.42 19.49
N ALA A 217 10.03 -35.95 20.74
CA ALA A 217 10.72 -36.58 21.84
C ALA A 217 9.74 -36.88 22.97
N VAL A 218 9.95 -38.02 23.62
CA VAL A 218 9.10 -38.54 24.68
C VAL A 218 9.95 -39.19 25.77
N ARG A 219 9.54 -39.05 27.03
CA ARG A 219 10.05 -39.88 28.12
C ARG A 219 8.95 -40.82 28.62
N SER A 220 8.92 -42.01 28.02
CA SER A 220 7.99 -43.08 28.37
C SER A 220 8.49 -43.90 29.57
N GLN A 221 7.73 -44.91 30.01
CA GLN A 221 8.25 -45.93 30.94
C GLN A 221 9.42 -46.73 30.34
N ALA A 222 9.47 -46.87 29.01
CA ALA A 222 10.55 -47.52 28.27
C ALA A 222 11.78 -46.60 28.07
N GLY A 223 11.81 -45.43 28.72
CA GLY A 223 12.90 -44.46 28.63
C GLY A 223 12.62 -43.30 27.68
N GLY A 224 13.67 -42.50 27.46
CA GLY A 224 13.67 -41.36 26.55
C GLY A 224 13.86 -41.78 25.10
N LYS A 225 12.95 -41.41 24.21
CA LYS A 225 13.05 -41.66 22.76
C LYS A 225 12.84 -40.38 21.97
N MET A 226 13.52 -40.29 20.83
CA MET A 226 13.28 -39.29 19.81
C MET A 226 13.00 -39.98 18.48
N HIS A 227 11.96 -39.51 17.82
CA HIS A 227 11.51 -40.00 16.54
C HIS A 227 11.61 -38.90 15.48
N ILE A 228 12.09 -39.27 14.30
CA ILE A 228 12.17 -38.40 13.13
C ILE A 228 11.50 -39.15 11.98
N ILE A 229 10.38 -38.63 11.50
CA ILE A 229 9.57 -39.27 10.45
C ILE A 229 9.18 -38.25 9.38
N GLU A 230 9.12 -38.67 8.12
CA GLU A 230 8.49 -37.87 7.08
C GLU A 230 6.96 -37.99 7.18
N VAL A 231 6.28 -36.85 7.03
CA VAL A 231 4.82 -36.76 7.06
C VAL A 231 4.29 -36.35 5.69
N GLY A 232 3.29 -37.06 5.19
CA GLY A 232 2.73 -36.84 3.86
C GLY A 232 3.24 -37.84 2.82
N HIS A 233 2.91 -37.58 1.56
CA HIS A 233 3.46 -38.35 0.44
C HIS A 233 4.75 -37.66 -0.04
N PRO A 234 5.85 -38.39 -0.24
CA PRO A 234 7.05 -37.83 -0.84
C PRO A 234 6.72 -37.20 -2.19
N ALA A 235 7.36 -36.07 -2.51
CA ALA A 235 7.16 -35.43 -3.80
C ALA A 235 7.56 -36.35 -4.96
N THR A 236 6.92 -36.20 -6.13
CA THR A 236 7.23 -37.01 -7.32
C THR A 236 8.72 -36.95 -7.66
N GLY A 237 9.38 -38.10 -7.68
CA GLY A 237 10.82 -38.22 -7.94
C GLY A 237 11.72 -38.18 -6.70
N ASN A 238 11.17 -37.95 -5.49
CA ASN A 238 11.92 -38.06 -4.24
C ASN A 238 11.90 -39.49 -3.68
N GLN A 239 13.01 -39.89 -3.06
CA GLN A 239 13.05 -41.03 -2.16
C GLN A 239 12.48 -40.66 -0.78
N PRO A 240 11.68 -41.52 -0.14
CA PRO A 240 11.13 -41.25 1.18
C PRO A 240 12.24 -41.22 2.25
N PHE A 241 12.07 -40.37 3.25
CA PHE A 241 12.95 -40.34 4.41
C PHE A 241 12.79 -41.61 5.25
N THR A 242 13.91 -42.25 5.59
CA THR A 242 13.88 -43.44 6.45
C THR A 242 13.67 -43.04 7.91
N LYS A 243 12.52 -43.42 8.49
CA LYS A 243 12.20 -43.19 9.91
C LYS A 243 13.37 -43.50 10.84
N LYS A 244 13.69 -42.55 11.73
CA LYS A 244 14.69 -42.72 12.80
C LYS A 244 14.01 -42.78 14.16
N ALA A 245 14.56 -43.61 15.04
CA ALA A 245 14.18 -43.72 16.44
C ALA A 245 15.47 -43.87 17.27
N VAL A 246 15.78 -42.86 18.06
CA VAL A 246 17.04 -42.77 18.84
C VAL A 246 16.75 -42.55 20.30
N ASP A 247 17.68 -42.95 21.17
CA ASP A 247 17.55 -42.77 22.61
C ASP A 247 17.90 -41.34 23.02
N VAL A 248 17.07 -40.77 23.89
CA VAL A 248 17.34 -39.49 24.56
C VAL A 248 17.88 -39.80 25.95
N PHE A 249 19.15 -39.48 26.17
CA PHE A 249 19.82 -39.74 27.44
C PHE A 249 19.29 -38.81 28.55
N PHE A 250 19.03 -39.37 29.73
CA PHE A 250 18.77 -38.61 30.95
C PHE A 250 19.71 -39.11 32.04
N PRO A 251 20.47 -38.24 32.73
CA PRO A 251 21.39 -38.68 33.77
C PRO A 251 20.61 -39.28 34.96
N PRO A 252 21.22 -40.21 35.73
CA PRO A 252 20.55 -40.88 36.86
C PRO A 252 20.01 -39.93 37.93
N GLU A 253 20.63 -38.75 38.08
CA GLU A 253 20.22 -37.69 39.01
C GLU A 253 18.92 -36.98 38.57
N ALA A 254 18.54 -37.09 37.30
CA ALA A 254 17.42 -36.40 36.67
C ALA A 254 16.24 -37.36 36.40
N GLN A 255 15.79 -38.10 37.43
CA GLN A 255 14.77 -39.15 37.27
C GLN A 255 13.39 -38.64 36.82
N THR A 256 12.99 -37.44 37.25
CA THR A 256 11.69 -36.82 36.89
C THR A 256 11.81 -35.77 35.78
N ASP A 257 12.98 -35.66 35.14
CA ASP A 257 13.20 -34.76 34.01
C ASP A 257 12.47 -35.26 32.76
N PHE A 258 12.14 -34.39 31.82
CA PHE A 258 11.48 -34.77 30.56
C PHE A 258 11.67 -33.69 29.51
N PRO A 259 11.50 -33.97 28.21
CA PRO A 259 11.58 -32.97 27.17
C PRO A 259 10.50 -31.88 27.34
N VAL A 260 10.86 -30.61 27.22
CA VAL A 260 9.93 -29.47 27.37
C VAL A 260 9.77 -28.69 26.07
N ALA A 261 10.88 -28.49 25.35
CA ALA A 261 10.87 -27.73 24.10
C ALA A 261 11.77 -28.39 23.07
N MET A 262 11.34 -28.32 21.80
CA MET A 262 12.10 -28.78 20.65
C MET A 262 12.07 -27.70 19.56
N GLN A 263 13.20 -27.44 18.92
CA GLN A 263 13.31 -26.59 17.74
C GLN A 263 14.24 -27.24 16.72
N ILE A 264 14.04 -26.95 15.44
CA ILE A 264 14.88 -27.46 14.36
C ILE A 264 15.62 -26.28 13.73
N GLY A 265 16.95 -26.31 13.78
CA GLY A 265 17.81 -25.39 13.06
C GLY A 265 17.96 -25.85 11.61
N THR A 266 17.08 -25.39 10.73
CA THR A 266 17.02 -25.80 9.31
C THR A 266 18.31 -25.51 8.56
N LYS A 267 19.05 -24.43 8.91
CA LYS A 267 20.34 -24.08 8.30
C LYS A 267 21.39 -25.19 8.46
N HIS A 268 21.43 -25.81 9.64
CA HIS A 268 22.43 -26.84 9.97
C HIS A 268 21.87 -28.27 9.95
N GLY A 269 20.55 -28.42 9.81
CA GLY A 269 19.87 -29.71 9.93
C GLY A 269 20.10 -30.32 11.32
N VAL A 270 19.88 -29.54 12.38
CA VAL A 270 20.06 -29.99 13.78
C VAL A 270 18.79 -29.79 14.59
N ILE A 271 18.54 -30.68 15.55
CA ILE A 271 17.43 -30.62 16.48
C ILE A 271 17.96 -30.14 17.84
N TYR A 272 17.42 -29.04 18.33
CA TYR A 272 17.63 -28.54 19.69
C TYR A 272 16.53 -29.06 20.60
N LEU A 273 16.89 -29.78 21.65
CA LEU A 273 15.96 -30.32 22.64
C LEU A 273 16.31 -29.81 24.03
N ILE A 274 15.38 -29.10 24.67
CA ILE A 274 15.51 -28.62 26.05
C ILE A 274 14.67 -29.49 26.98
N THR A 275 15.25 -29.90 28.11
CA THR A 275 14.56 -30.65 29.16
C THR A 275 14.08 -29.75 30.31
N LYS A 276 13.20 -30.28 31.16
CA LYS A 276 12.64 -29.57 32.32
C LYS A 276 13.71 -29.07 33.27
N TYR A 277 14.79 -29.81 33.44
CA TYR A 277 15.89 -29.49 34.37
C TYR A 277 16.97 -28.57 33.74
N GLY A 278 16.73 -28.09 32.52
CA GLY A 278 17.61 -27.14 31.84
C GLY A 278 18.78 -27.78 31.10
N TYR A 279 18.68 -29.07 30.75
CA TYR A 279 19.61 -29.69 29.81
C TYR A 279 19.26 -29.29 28.37
N ILE A 280 20.27 -29.01 27.57
CA ILE A 280 20.18 -28.90 26.12
C ILE A 280 20.81 -30.13 25.49
N HIS A 281 20.15 -30.66 24.49
CA HIS A 281 20.68 -31.68 23.61
C HIS A 281 20.63 -31.20 22.17
N LEU A 282 21.68 -31.46 21.40
CA LEU A 282 21.68 -31.32 19.96
C LEU A 282 21.72 -32.69 19.30
N TYR A 283 20.86 -32.91 18.32
CA TYR A 283 20.85 -34.11 17.50
C TYR A 283 20.95 -33.73 16.03
N ASP A 284 21.59 -34.57 15.22
CA ASP A 284 21.53 -34.46 13.77
C ASP A 284 20.13 -34.83 13.27
N LEU A 285 19.53 -33.99 12.44
CA LEU A 285 18.17 -34.20 11.90
C LEU A 285 18.09 -35.40 10.95
N GLU A 286 19.17 -35.71 10.25
CA GLU A 286 19.19 -36.76 9.24
C GLU A 286 19.36 -38.17 9.85
N SER A 287 20.34 -38.31 10.74
CA SER A 287 20.68 -39.59 11.36
C SER A 287 20.07 -39.81 12.74
N GLY A 288 19.71 -38.73 13.44
CA GLY A 288 19.32 -38.76 14.86
C GLY A 288 20.50 -38.92 15.83
N VAL A 289 21.75 -38.83 15.36
CA VAL A 289 22.93 -38.95 16.26
C VAL A 289 22.97 -37.78 17.23
N CYS A 290 23.18 -38.06 18.52
CA CYS A 290 23.39 -37.03 19.53
C CYS A 290 24.76 -36.36 19.31
N ILE A 291 24.74 -35.07 19.04
CA ILE A 291 25.93 -34.25 18.77
C ILE A 291 26.50 -33.71 20.07
N TYR A 292 25.66 -33.13 20.92
CA TYR A 292 26.10 -32.43 22.12
C TYR A 292 25.04 -32.49 23.19
N MET A 293 25.46 -32.56 24.46
CA MET A 293 24.56 -32.53 25.61
C MET A 293 25.24 -31.80 26.77
N ASN A 294 24.55 -30.84 27.37
CA ASN A 294 25.03 -30.16 28.58
C ASN A 294 23.89 -29.51 29.36
N ARG A 295 24.11 -29.19 30.64
CA ARG A 295 23.17 -28.40 31.44
C ARG A 295 23.47 -26.91 31.26
N ILE A 296 22.54 -26.18 30.64
CA ILE A 296 22.68 -24.73 30.40
C ILE A 296 21.94 -23.87 31.42
N SER A 297 21.00 -24.47 32.16
CA SER A 297 20.26 -23.76 33.20
C SER A 297 20.01 -24.63 34.42
N ALA A 298 20.07 -24.02 35.61
CA ALA A 298 19.64 -24.66 36.84
C ALA A 298 18.11 -24.68 36.97
N GLU A 299 17.44 -23.69 36.36
CA GLU A 299 15.99 -23.51 36.37
C GLU A 299 15.35 -23.98 35.07
N THR A 300 14.06 -24.31 35.12
CA THR A 300 13.30 -24.63 33.91
C THR A 300 13.24 -23.43 32.96
N ILE A 301 13.61 -23.67 31.70
CA ILE A 301 13.29 -22.80 30.57
C ILE A 301 11.86 -23.14 30.14
N PHE A 302 10.91 -22.26 30.46
CA PHE A 302 9.48 -22.56 30.34
C PHE A 302 8.86 -22.06 29.04
N VAL A 303 9.51 -21.12 28.35
CA VAL A 303 9.11 -20.62 27.04
C VAL A 303 10.32 -20.58 26.13
N THR A 304 10.12 -20.91 24.86
CA THR A 304 11.18 -20.95 23.84
C THR A 304 10.64 -20.53 22.48
N ALA A 305 11.49 -19.95 21.66
CA ALA A 305 11.24 -19.60 20.27
C ALA A 305 12.44 -20.03 19.40
N PRO A 306 12.25 -20.21 18.08
CA PRO A 306 13.39 -20.29 17.16
C PRO A 306 14.16 -18.97 17.22
N HIS A 307 15.48 -19.04 17.18
CA HIS A 307 16.34 -17.87 17.04
C HIS A 307 16.80 -17.75 15.59
N GLU A 308 16.12 -16.92 14.81
CA GLU A 308 16.26 -16.86 13.36
C GLU A 308 17.66 -16.48 12.88
N PRO A 309 18.34 -15.44 13.44
CA PRO A 309 19.65 -15.00 12.96
C PRO A 309 20.74 -16.07 13.02
N THR A 310 20.66 -16.98 14.00
CA THR A 310 21.68 -18.01 14.25
C THR A 310 21.19 -19.43 13.96
N SER A 311 19.96 -19.58 13.44
CA SER A 311 19.29 -20.88 13.30
C SER A 311 19.35 -21.72 14.59
N GLY A 312 19.08 -21.06 15.71
CA GLY A 312 19.23 -21.61 17.06
C GLY A 312 17.90 -21.69 17.82
N ILE A 313 18.02 -21.80 19.13
CA ILE A 313 16.90 -21.74 20.08
C ILE A 313 17.15 -20.62 21.09
N ILE A 314 16.12 -19.83 21.37
CA ILE A 314 16.12 -18.82 22.45
C ILE A 314 15.02 -19.17 23.45
N GLY A 315 15.26 -18.92 24.74
CA GLY A 315 14.32 -19.26 25.81
C GLY A 315 14.49 -18.42 27.06
N VAL A 316 13.43 -18.36 27.87
CA VAL A 316 13.43 -17.67 29.18
C VAL A 316 13.26 -18.69 30.31
N ASN A 317 14.13 -18.60 31.31
CA ASN A 317 14.02 -19.43 32.52
C ASN A 317 13.26 -18.72 33.66
N LYS A 318 12.91 -19.48 34.70
CA LYS A 318 12.21 -18.94 35.90
C LYS A 318 12.98 -17.85 36.66
N LYS A 319 14.30 -17.75 36.49
CA LYS A 319 15.12 -16.67 37.06
C LYS A 319 15.09 -15.39 36.23
N GLY A 320 14.43 -15.39 35.07
CA GLY A 320 14.37 -14.26 34.17
C GLY A 320 15.61 -14.11 33.28
N GLN A 321 16.37 -15.18 33.09
CA GLN A 321 17.50 -15.17 32.16
C GLN A 321 17.00 -15.52 30.76
N VAL A 322 17.36 -14.68 29.79
CA VAL A 322 17.12 -14.93 28.37
C VAL A 322 18.35 -15.63 27.80
N LEU A 323 18.22 -16.92 27.53
CA LEU A 323 19.30 -17.80 27.10
C LEU A 323 19.12 -18.14 25.63
N SER A 324 20.20 -18.10 24.85
CA SER A 324 20.23 -18.53 23.46
C SER A 324 21.30 -19.58 23.23
N VAL A 325 21.00 -20.54 22.38
CA VAL A 325 21.91 -21.63 22.03
C VAL A 325 21.86 -21.86 20.53
N CYS A 326 23.02 -21.83 19.88
CA CYS A 326 23.16 -22.08 18.44
C CYS A 326 24.41 -22.92 18.16
N VAL A 327 24.47 -23.50 16.96
CA VAL A 327 25.66 -24.21 16.47
C VAL A 327 26.83 -23.22 16.33
N GLU A 328 28.02 -23.64 16.75
CA GLU A 328 29.27 -22.91 16.50
C GLU A 328 29.86 -23.36 15.16
N GLU A 329 29.65 -22.57 14.10
CA GLU A 329 29.95 -22.97 12.71
C GLU A 329 31.43 -23.32 12.49
N GLU A 330 32.36 -22.65 13.18
CA GLU A 330 33.80 -22.90 13.06
C GLU A 330 34.25 -24.20 13.74
N ASN A 331 33.55 -24.62 14.81
CA ASN A 331 34.00 -25.70 15.67
C ASN A 331 33.19 -27.00 15.52
N ILE A 332 31.96 -26.94 15.01
CA ILE A 332 31.04 -28.08 14.98
C ILE A 332 31.59 -29.28 14.18
N VAL A 333 32.22 -29.02 13.03
CA VAL A 333 32.82 -30.07 12.18
C VAL A 333 34.02 -30.72 12.86
N ASN A 334 34.91 -29.90 13.42
CA ASN A 334 36.07 -30.36 14.19
C ASN A 334 35.62 -31.15 15.44
N TYR A 335 34.57 -30.68 16.13
CA TYR A 335 34.00 -31.35 17.29
C TYR A 335 33.41 -32.73 16.92
N ALA A 336 32.58 -32.80 15.87
CA ALA A 336 32.03 -34.06 15.38
C ALA A 336 33.14 -35.06 15.01
N THR A 337 34.19 -34.58 14.37
CA THR A 337 35.30 -35.41 13.88
C THR A 337 36.21 -35.90 15.01
N ASN A 338 36.70 -35.00 15.85
CA ASN A 338 37.78 -35.29 16.80
C ASN A 338 37.29 -35.58 18.23
N VAL A 339 36.22 -34.92 18.68
CA VAL A 339 35.68 -35.12 20.05
C VAL A 339 34.64 -36.24 20.06
N LEU A 340 33.72 -36.22 19.11
CA LEU A 340 32.69 -37.24 18.93
C LEU A 340 33.21 -38.49 18.22
N GLN A 341 34.43 -38.41 17.64
CA GLN A 341 35.07 -39.49 16.88
C GLN A 341 34.19 -40.01 15.74
N ASN A 342 33.40 -39.14 15.11
CA ASN A 342 32.49 -39.46 14.02
C ASN A 342 32.81 -38.61 12.78
N PRO A 343 33.83 -38.99 11.99
CA PRO A 343 34.25 -38.25 10.79
C PRO A 343 33.19 -38.26 9.69
N ASP A 344 32.34 -39.30 9.61
CA ASP A 344 31.26 -39.39 8.62
C ASP A 344 30.18 -38.34 8.87
N LEU A 345 29.80 -38.12 10.14
CA LEU A 345 28.90 -37.04 10.52
C LEU A 345 29.53 -35.67 10.24
N GLY A 346 30.80 -35.48 10.58
CA GLY A 346 31.54 -34.24 10.30
C GLY A 346 31.55 -33.91 8.80
N LEU A 347 31.83 -34.90 7.95
CA LEU A 347 31.78 -34.76 6.49
C LEU A 347 30.37 -34.40 5.97
N ARG A 348 29.33 -35.11 6.44
CA ARG A 348 27.95 -34.82 6.01
C ARG A 348 27.49 -33.44 6.43
N MET A 349 27.76 -33.04 7.68
CA MET A 349 27.43 -31.69 8.16
C MET A 349 28.18 -30.60 7.38
N ALA A 350 29.46 -30.83 7.05
CA ALA A 350 30.24 -29.90 6.25
C ALA A 350 29.69 -29.73 4.82
N MET A 351 29.33 -30.83 4.13
CA MET A 351 28.71 -30.76 2.80
C MET A 351 27.34 -30.10 2.85
N ARG A 352 26.47 -30.56 3.77
CA ARG A 352 25.07 -30.13 3.86
C ARG A 352 24.92 -28.65 4.18
N SER A 353 25.77 -28.14 5.07
CA SER A 353 25.67 -26.78 5.60
C SER A 353 26.80 -25.85 5.13
N ASN A 354 27.61 -26.30 4.17
CA ASN A 354 28.74 -25.57 3.61
C ASN A 354 29.72 -25.02 4.68
N LEU A 355 29.99 -25.83 5.70
CA LEU A 355 30.83 -25.46 6.85
C LEU A 355 32.32 -25.74 6.57
N ALA A 356 33.19 -24.90 7.14
CA ALA A 356 34.64 -25.06 7.05
C ALA A 356 35.17 -26.12 8.03
N GLY A 357 36.41 -26.60 7.83
CA GLY A 357 37.10 -27.48 8.78
C GLY A 357 37.01 -28.98 8.44
N ALA A 358 36.40 -29.34 7.30
CA ALA A 358 36.44 -30.69 6.75
C ALA A 358 37.44 -30.83 5.59
N ASP A 359 38.23 -29.80 5.29
CA ASP A 359 39.14 -29.73 4.14
C ASP A 359 40.09 -30.93 4.08
N GLU A 360 40.70 -31.28 5.22
CA GLU A 360 41.59 -32.44 5.34
C GLU A 360 40.82 -33.76 5.19
N LEU A 361 39.58 -33.83 5.67
CA LEU A 361 38.74 -35.03 5.56
C LEU A 361 38.34 -35.29 4.09
N PHE A 362 37.98 -34.24 3.35
CA PHE A 362 37.72 -34.36 1.91
C PHE A 362 38.97 -34.76 1.14
N ALA A 363 40.13 -34.17 1.45
CA ALA A 363 41.39 -34.54 0.83
C ALA A 363 41.76 -36.01 1.11
N ARG A 364 41.60 -36.49 2.36
CA ARG A 364 41.82 -37.90 2.73
C ARG A 364 40.85 -38.84 2.03
N LYS A 365 39.55 -38.51 2.00
CA LYS A 365 38.52 -39.30 1.32
C LYS A 365 38.79 -39.38 -0.18
N PHE A 366 39.12 -38.25 -0.81
CA PHE A 366 39.52 -38.18 -2.21
C PHE A 366 40.75 -39.05 -2.49
N ASN A 367 41.84 -38.89 -1.74
CA ASN A 367 43.06 -39.67 -1.94
C ASN A 367 42.83 -41.18 -1.74
N THR A 368 41.95 -41.56 -0.80
CA THR A 368 41.58 -42.96 -0.56
C THR A 368 40.82 -43.55 -1.75
N LEU A 369 39.79 -42.86 -2.22
CA LEU A 369 39.01 -43.29 -3.40
C LEU A 369 39.87 -43.32 -4.67
N PHE A 370 40.77 -42.36 -4.81
CA PHE A 370 41.70 -42.27 -5.93
C PHE A 370 42.71 -43.42 -5.93
N ALA A 371 43.25 -43.78 -4.76
CA ALA A 371 44.16 -44.92 -4.60
C ALA A 371 43.46 -46.28 -4.84
N GLN A 372 42.16 -46.37 -4.55
CA GLN A 372 41.33 -47.55 -4.82
C GLN A 372 40.96 -47.72 -6.31
N GLY A 373 41.29 -46.76 -7.18
CA GLY A 373 40.92 -46.78 -8.60
C GLY A 373 39.46 -46.39 -8.88
N SER A 374 38.71 -45.95 -7.86
CA SER A 374 37.31 -45.51 -7.98
C SER A 374 37.23 -44.05 -8.44
N TYR A 375 37.68 -43.78 -9.66
CA TYR A 375 37.84 -42.41 -10.19
C TYR A 375 36.54 -41.62 -10.33
N SER A 376 35.42 -42.28 -10.66
CA SER A 376 34.11 -41.62 -10.77
C SER A 376 33.61 -41.10 -9.42
N GLU A 377 33.73 -41.89 -8.35
CA GLU A 377 33.37 -41.47 -6.99
C GLU A 377 34.35 -40.43 -6.43
N ALA A 378 35.65 -40.57 -6.73
CA ALA A 378 36.63 -39.53 -6.39
C ALA A 378 36.31 -38.19 -7.07
N ALA A 379 35.86 -38.23 -8.33
CA ALA A 379 35.43 -37.05 -9.06
C ALA A 379 34.18 -36.39 -8.46
N LYS A 380 33.17 -37.18 -8.07
CA LYS A 380 31.99 -36.68 -7.34
C LYS A 380 32.38 -36.01 -6.03
N VAL A 381 33.27 -36.62 -5.24
CA VAL A 381 33.75 -36.03 -3.98
C VAL A 381 34.46 -34.70 -4.23
N ALA A 382 35.26 -34.59 -5.29
CA ALA A 382 35.93 -33.35 -5.63
C ALA A 382 34.93 -32.25 -6.08
N ALA A 383 33.92 -32.63 -6.86
CA ALA A 383 32.85 -31.75 -7.34
C ALA A 383 31.98 -31.22 -6.18
N SER A 384 31.56 -32.10 -5.28
CA SER A 384 30.66 -31.81 -4.16
C SER A 384 31.34 -31.17 -2.94
N THR A 385 32.60 -30.70 -3.06
CA THR A 385 33.30 -30.11 -1.92
C THR A 385 32.79 -28.70 -1.61
N PRO A 386 32.50 -28.38 -0.33
CA PRO A 386 32.14 -27.04 0.08
C PRO A 386 33.26 -26.05 -0.29
N LYS A 387 32.87 -24.89 -0.83
CA LYS A 387 33.78 -23.84 -1.33
C LYS A 387 34.79 -24.30 -2.41
N GLY A 388 34.61 -25.48 -3.03
CA GLY A 388 35.46 -25.96 -4.12
C GLY A 388 36.91 -26.27 -3.71
N ILE A 389 37.16 -26.70 -2.47
CA ILE A 389 38.51 -26.97 -1.93
C ILE A 389 39.30 -27.97 -2.78
N LEU A 390 38.62 -28.97 -3.35
CA LEU A 390 39.24 -29.96 -4.22
C LEU A 390 39.17 -29.61 -5.72
N ARG A 391 38.56 -28.48 -6.10
CA ARG A 391 38.51 -27.99 -7.48
C ARG A 391 39.75 -27.17 -7.83
N THR A 392 40.91 -27.78 -7.65
CA THR A 392 42.23 -27.14 -7.81
C THR A 392 43.00 -27.73 -8.98
N ALA A 393 44.03 -27.00 -9.44
CA ALA A 393 44.94 -27.48 -10.47
C ALA A 393 45.65 -28.79 -10.08
N GLU A 394 45.87 -29.04 -8.79
CA GLU A 394 46.48 -30.29 -8.31
C GLU A 394 45.57 -31.51 -8.52
N THR A 395 44.26 -31.37 -8.28
CA THR A 395 43.29 -32.43 -8.54
C THR A 395 43.23 -32.77 -10.02
N ILE A 396 43.24 -31.76 -10.89
CA ILE A 396 43.28 -31.95 -12.35
C ILE A 396 44.56 -32.69 -12.75
N ARG A 397 45.73 -32.29 -12.23
CA ARG A 397 47.01 -32.96 -12.49
C ARG A 397 47.00 -34.43 -12.03
N LYS A 398 46.35 -34.74 -10.90
CA LYS A 398 46.16 -36.13 -10.44
C LYS A 398 45.32 -36.93 -11.44
N PHE A 399 44.19 -36.39 -11.91
CA PHE A 399 43.38 -37.08 -12.93
C PHE A 399 44.10 -37.20 -14.29
N GLN A 400 44.96 -36.22 -14.63
CA GLN A 400 45.75 -36.22 -15.87
C GLN A 400 46.87 -37.26 -15.87
N SER A 401 47.45 -37.59 -14.71
CA SER A 401 48.53 -38.58 -14.60
C SER A 401 48.06 -40.04 -14.77
N VAL A 402 46.74 -40.28 -14.75
CA VAL A 402 46.16 -41.61 -14.95
C VAL A 402 45.93 -41.85 -16.45
N PRO A 403 46.58 -42.86 -17.06
CA PRO A 403 46.35 -43.20 -18.46
C PRO A 403 44.94 -43.75 -18.66
N GLY A 404 44.24 -43.29 -19.70
CA GLY A 404 42.90 -43.80 -20.05
C GLY A 404 42.95 -45.26 -20.52
N GLN A 405 42.01 -46.09 -20.04
CA GLN A 405 41.88 -47.46 -20.53
C GLN A 405 41.19 -47.49 -21.92
N PRO A 406 41.62 -48.36 -22.85
CA PRO A 406 40.98 -48.46 -24.18
C PRO A 406 39.50 -48.80 -24.05
N GLY A 407 38.62 -47.96 -24.60
CA GLY A 407 37.16 -48.15 -24.60
C GLY A 407 36.40 -47.52 -23.43
N GLN A 408 37.08 -46.96 -22.42
CA GLN A 408 36.45 -46.16 -21.37
C GLN A 408 36.83 -44.68 -21.49
N ALA A 409 35.91 -43.78 -21.12
CA ALA A 409 36.20 -42.35 -21.03
C ALA A 409 37.34 -42.12 -20.02
N SER A 410 38.30 -41.25 -20.35
CA SER A 410 39.43 -40.97 -19.46
C SER A 410 38.92 -40.45 -18.10
N PRO A 411 39.59 -40.80 -16.99
CA PRO A 411 39.20 -40.32 -15.66
C PRO A 411 39.07 -38.79 -15.58
N LEU A 412 39.92 -38.06 -16.32
CA LEU A 412 39.83 -36.60 -16.44
C LEU A 412 38.55 -36.13 -17.15
N LEU A 413 38.10 -36.81 -18.20
CA LEU A 413 36.86 -36.46 -18.89
C LEU A 413 35.63 -36.80 -18.04
N GLN A 414 35.69 -37.88 -17.25
CA GLN A 414 34.65 -38.20 -16.27
C GLN A 414 34.54 -37.11 -15.20
N TYR A 415 35.67 -36.58 -14.70
CA TYR A 415 35.70 -35.46 -13.76
C TYR A 415 35.03 -34.21 -14.31
N PHE A 416 35.39 -33.77 -15.53
CA PHE A 416 34.76 -32.61 -16.14
C PHE A 416 33.28 -32.82 -16.48
N GLY A 417 32.89 -34.04 -16.88
CA GLY A 417 31.48 -34.38 -17.12
C GLY A 417 30.62 -34.17 -15.88
N ILE A 418 31.06 -34.69 -14.73
CA ILE A 418 30.36 -34.53 -13.44
C ILE A 418 30.28 -33.05 -13.05
N LEU A 419 31.37 -32.30 -13.19
CA LEU A 419 31.38 -30.87 -12.87
C LEU A 419 30.44 -30.04 -13.76
N LEU A 420 30.36 -30.35 -15.06
CA LEU A 420 29.46 -29.66 -15.99
C LEU A 420 27.98 -29.93 -15.65
N ASP A 421 27.67 -31.11 -15.14
CA ASP A 421 26.34 -31.46 -14.65
C ASP A 421 25.99 -30.71 -13.35
N GLU A 422 26.96 -30.58 -12.42
CA GLU A 422 26.74 -29.88 -11.15
C GLU A 422 26.72 -28.34 -11.28
N GLY A 423 27.52 -27.73 -12.15
CA GLY A 423 27.61 -26.27 -12.23
C GLY A 423 28.61 -25.69 -13.24
N GLN A 424 29.05 -24.45 -12.98
CA GLN A 424 30.02 -23.73 -13.80
C GLN A 424 31.45 -24.16 -13.45
N LEU A 425 32.29 -24.41 -14.47
CA LEU A 425 33.71 -24.72 -14.35
C LEU A 425 34.53 -23.46 -14.03
N ASN A 426 35.58 -23.58 -13.22
CA ASN A 426 36.47 -22.46 -12.95
C ASN A 426 37.45 -22.18 -14.11
N LYS A 427 38.26 -21.12 -14.02
CA LYS A 427 39.22 -20.74 -15.07
C LYS A 427 40.15 -21.88 -15.50
N PHE A 428 40.73 -22.60 -14.55
CA PHE A 428 41.69 -23.67 -14.82
C PHE A 428 41.02 -24.90 -15.43
N GLU A 429 39.85 -25.28 -14.91
CA GLU A 429 39.04 -26.38 -15.41
C GLU A 429 38.54 -26.11 -16.83
N SER A 430 38.11 -24.87 -17.10
CA SER A 430 37.66 -24.45 -18.42
C SER A 430 38.80 -24.53 -19.44
N LEU A 431 40.02 -24.12 -19.08
CA LEU A 431 41.21 -24.22 -19.93
C LEU A 431 41.57 -25.68 -20.26
N GLU A 432 41.68 -26.53 -19.24
CA GLU A 432 42.10 -27.92 -19.39
C GLU A 432 41.03 -28.78 -20.09
N LEU A 433 39.75 -28.44 -19.97
CA LEU A 433 38.68 -29.04 -20.76
C LEU A 433 38.73 -28.59 -22.23
N CYS A 434 38.92 -27.29 -22.49
CA CYS A 434 38.83 -26.75 -23.84
C CYS A 434 40.04 -27.10 -24.71
N ARG A 435 41.23 -27.25 -24.13
CA ARG A 435 42.47 -27.61 -24.84
C ARG A 435 42.35 -28.87 -25.72
N PRO A 436 41.93 -30.04 -25.21
CA PRO A 436 41.75 -31.24 -26.04
C PRO A 436 40.56 -31.12 -27.01
N VAL A 437 39.48 -30.43 -26.63
CA VAL A 437 38.28 -30.25 -27.48
C VAL A 437 38.60 -29.42 -28.72
N LEU A 438 39.40 -28.37 -28.56
CA LEU A 438 39.87 -27.51 -29.65
C LEU A 438 40.88 -28.23 -30.54
N GLN A 439 41.80 -29.03 -29.99
CA GLN A 439 42.72 -29.86 -30.78
C GLN A 439 41.98 -30.90 -31.65
N GLN A 440 40.84 -31.41 -31.18
CA GLN A 440 39.98 -32.34 -31.93
C GLN A 440 39.03 -31.63 -32.92
N GLY A 441 39.08 -30.29 -33.04
CA GLY A 441 38.23 -29.52 -33.94
C GLY A 441 36.75 -29.46 -33.55
N ARG A 442 36.37 -29.86 -32.33
CA ARG A 442 34.97 -29.97 -31.89
C ARG A 442 34.43 -28.65 -31.30
N LYS A 443 34.54 -27.55 -32.05
CA LYS A 443 34.16 -26.21 -31.57
C LYS A 443 32.67 -26.05 -31.19
N GLN A 444 31.79 -26.88 -31.75
CA GLN A 444 30.34 -26.87 -31.45
C GLN A 444 30.04 -27.16 -29.97
N LEU A 445 30.86 -27.98 -29.30
CA LEU A 445 30.69 -28.27 -27.87
C LEU A 445 31.00 -27.02 -27.02
N LEU A 446 32.03 -26.27 -27.41
CA LEU A 446 32.39 -25.02 -26.75
C LEU A 446 31.31 -23.95 -26.91
N GLU A 447 30.72 -23.84 -28.11
CA GLU A 447 29.57 -22.95 -28.35
C GLU A 447 28.37 -23.29 -27.46
N LYS A 448 28.09 -24.60 -27.27
CA LYS A 448 27.03 -25.06 -26.38
C LYS A 448 27.32 -24.66 -24.93
N TRP A 449 28.52 -24.95 -24.43
CA TRP A 449 28.88 -24.64 -23.04
C TRP A 449 28.94 -23.14 -22.74
N LEU A 450 29.34 -22.32 -23.72
CA LEU A 450 29.32 -20.86 -23.60
C LEU A 450 27.89 -20.27 -23.62
N LYS A 451 26.94 -20.93 -24.32
CA LYS A 451 25.53 -20.53 -24.29
C LYS A 451 24.83 -20.93 -23.00
N GLU A 452 25.22 -22.05 -22.40
CA GLU A 452 24.69 -22.55 -21.12
C GLU A 452 25.41 -21.96 -19.89
N ASP A 453 26.32 -21.00 -20.08
CA ASP A 453 27.15 -20.36 -19.04
C ASP A 453 27.90 -21.37 -18.13
N LYS A 454 28.32 -22.50 -18.71
CA LYS A 454 28.98 -23.61 -18.01
C LYS A 454 30.48 -23.39 -17.79
N LEU A 455 31.08 -22.39 -18.43
CA LEU A 455 32.52 -22.13 -18.39
C LEU A 455 32.79 -20.76 -17.77
N GLU A 456 33.79 -20.67 -16.91
CA GLU A 456 34.36 -19.40 -16.49
C GLU A 456 35.38 -18.96 -17.56
N CYS A 457 35.06 -17.86 -18.24
CA CYS A 457 35.88 -17.35 -19.33
C CYS A 457 37.10 -16.60 -18.78
N CYS A 458 38.28 -16.86 -19.35
CA CYS A 458 39.52 -16.16 -19.03
C CYS A 458 40.26 -15.72 -20.30
N GLU A 459 41.27 -14.87 -20.12
CA GLU A 459 42.10 -14.35 -21.20
C GLU A 459 42.78 -15.48 -22.00
N GLU A 460 43.43 -16.41 -21.30
CA GLU A 460 44.13 -17.55 -21.89
C GLU A 460 43.19 -18.47 -22.68
N LEU A 461 41.94 -18.61 -22.23
CA LEU A 461 40.93 -19.39 -22.94
C LEU A 461 40.54 -18.69 -24.24
N GLY A 462 40.38 -17.36 -24.19
CA GLY A 462 40.14 -16.56 -25.38
C GLY A 462 41.28 -16.68 -26.40
N ASP A 463 42.55 -16.67 -25.96
CA ASP A 463 43.71 -16.83 -26.85
C ASP A 463 43.71 -18.19 -27.54
N LEU A 464 43.41 -19.23 -26.78
CA LEU A 464 43.35 -20.60 -27.27
C LEU A 464 42.24 -20.78 -28.32
N VAL A 465 41.09 -20.14 -28.09
CA VAL A 465 39.95 -20.17 -29.02
C VAL A 465 40.21 -19.30 -30.25
N LYS A 466 40.92 -18.17 -30.10
CA LYS A 466 41.23 -17.24 -31.19
C LYS A 466 42.01 -17.90 -32.33
N ALA A 467 42.89 -18.86 -32.01
CA ALA A 467 43.64 -19.63 -33.01
C ALA A 467 42.75 -20.49 -33.94
N VAL A 468 41.52 -20.80 -33.51
CA VAL A 468 40.56 -21.63 -34.25
C VAL A 468 39.42 -20.79 -34.83
N ASP A 469 38.83 -19.91 -34.02
CA ASP A 469 37.69 -19.07 -34.41
C ASP A 469 37.74 -17.70 -33.70
N PRO A 470 38.11 -16.61 -34.42
CA PRO A 470 38.17 -15.26 -33.87
C PRO A 470 36.82 -14.73 -33.39
N THR A 471 35.71 -15.17 -33.99
CA THR A 471 34.37 -14.70 -33.63
C THR A 471 33.87 -15.34 -32.33
N LEU A 472 34.19 -16.61 -32.12
CA LEU A 472 33.92 -17.29 -30.86
C LEU A 472 34.80 -16.75 -29.73
N ALA A 473 36.08 -16.45 -30.03
CA ALA A 473 37.02 -15.86 -29.09
C ALA A 473 36.53 -14.49 -28.58
N LEU A 474 35.95 -13.65 -29.44
CA LEU A 474 35.32 -12.39 -29.03
C LEU A 474 34.27 -12.62 -27.94
N SER A 475 33.44 -13.66 -28.08
CA SER A 475 32.40 -13.99 -27.08
C SER A 475 32.99 -14.47 -25.75
N VAL A 476 34.17 -15.11 -25.78
CA VAL A 476 34.92 -15.54 -24.59
C VAL A 476 35.55 -14.32 -23.92
N TYR A 477 36.23 -13.45 -24.66
CA TYR A 477 36.86 -12.25 -24.11
C TYR A 477 35.86 -11.28 -23.49
N LEU A 478 34.67 -11.15 -24.08
CA LEU A 478 33.60 -10.30 -23.57
C LEU A 478 33.11 -10.80 -22.21
N ARG A 479 32.91 -12.12 -22.05
CA ARG A 479 32.57 -12.75 -20.77
C ARG A 479 33.74 -12.75 -19.77
N ALA A 480 34.98 -12.85 -20.25
CA ALA A 480 36.20 -12.80 -19.42
C ALA A 480 36.53 -11.38 -18.91
N ASN A 481 35.81 -10.36 -19.40
CA ASN A 481 36.05 -8.96 -19.08
C ASN A 481 37.50 -8.51 -19.31
N VAL A 482 38.04 -8.78 -20.52
CA VAL A 482 39.39 -8.35 -20.92
C VAL A 482 39.28 -7.31 -22.05
N PRO A 483 39.18 -6.00 -21.72
CA PRO A 483 38.83 -4.99 -22.72
C PRO A 483 39.84 -4.83 -23.84
N SER A 484 41.13 -4.95 -23.57
CA SER A 484 42.20 -4.84 -24.56
C SER A 484 42.06 -5.85 -25.70
N LYS A 485 41.77 -7.12 -25.37
CA LYS A 485 41.61 -8.19 -26.35
C LYS A 485 40.24 -8.18 -27.04
N VAL A 486 39.18 -7.76 -26.34
CA VAL A 486 37.87 -7.51 -26.97
C VAL A 486 38.00 -6.45 -28.07
N ILE A 487 38.67 -5.34 -27.77
CA ILE A 487 38.90 -4.24 -28.72
C ILE A 487 39.79 -4.71 -29.88
N GLN A 488 40.83 -5.48 -29.60
CA GLN A 488 41.66 -6.09 -30.65
C GLN A 488 40.83 -7.01 -31.57
N CYS A 489 39.96 -7.86 -31.02
CA CYS A 489 39.09 -8.72 -31.81
C CYS A 489 38.05 -7.93 -32.61
N PHE A 490 37.48 -6.85 -32.07
CA PHE A 490 36.61 -5.96 -32.84
C PHE A 490 37.36 -5.26 -33.98
N ALA A 491 38.62 -4.89 -33.76
CA ALA A 491 39.46 -4.29 -34.79
C ALA A 491 39.81 -5.29 -35.91
N GLU A 492 40.16 -6.53 -35.56
CA GLU A 492 40.45 -7.61 -36.51
C GLU A 492 39.21 -8.06 -37.30
N THR A 493 38.01 -7.96 -36.70
CA THR A 493 36.72 -8.31 -37.35
C THR A 493 36.07 -7.13 -38.08
N GLY A 494 36.70 -5.95 -38.12
CA GLY A 494 36.21 -4.77 -38.82
C GLY A 494 34.98 -4.08 -38.19
N GLN A 495 34.66 -4.38 -36.93
CA GLN A 495 33.47 -3.85 -36.23
C GLN A 495 33.82 -2.61 -35.38
N PHE A 496 34.38 -1.58 -36.00
CA PHE A 496 34.95 -0.43 -35.31
C PHE A 496 33.94 0.41 -34.51
N GLN A 497 32.68 0.51 -34.95
CA GLN A 497 31.63 1.22 -34.22
C GLN A 497 31.37 0.63 -32.83
N LYS A 498 31.49 -0.70 -32.68
CA LYS A 498 31.27 -1.38 -31.39
C LYS A 498 32.43 -1.19 -30.41
N ILE A 499 33.62 -0.81 -30.89
CA ILE A 499 34.79 -0.54 -30.03
C ILE A 499 34.50 0.62 -29.09
N VAL A 500 34.01 1.75 -29.62
CA VAL A 500 33.73 2.95 -28.84
C VAL A 500 32.60 2.70 -27.84
N LEU A 501 31.52 2.04 -28.29
CA LEU A 501 30.37 1.69 -27.43
C LEU A 501 30.77 0.76 -26.28
N TYR A 502 31.59 -0.25 -26.56
CA TYR A 502 32.08 -1.19 -25.56
C TYR A 502 33.00 -0.48 -24.56
N ALA A 503 34.00 0.27 -25.05
CA ALA A 503 34.96 1.02 -24.22
C ALA A 503 34.27 1.97 -23.24
N LYS A 504 33.25 2.72 -23.70
CA LYS A 504 32.42 3.59 -22.85
C LYS A 504 31.63 2.79 -21.80
N LYS A 505 31.01 1.66 -22.19
CA LYS A 505 30.22 0.83 -21.28
C LYS A 505 31.04 0.20 -20.15
N VAL A 506 32.29 -0.19 -20.43
CA VAL A 506 33.18 -0.79 -19.43
C VAL A 506 34.10 0.23 -18.73
N GLY A 507 34.12 1.49 -19.19
CA GLY A 507 35.00 2.53 -18.66
C GLY A 507 36.49 2.32 -18.95
N TYR A 508 36.84 1.65 -20.06
CA TYR A 508 38.23 1.38 -20.45
C TYR A 508 38.71 2.34 -21.54
N THR A 509 39.89 2.92 -21.36
CA THR A 509 40.52 3.87 -22.30
C THR A 509 41.69 3.23 -23.06
N PRO A 510 41.48 2.72 -24.29
CA PRO A 510 42.55 2.21 -25.14
C PRO A 510 43.41 3.34 -25.74
N ASP A 511 44.55 2.98 -26.33
CA ASP A 511 45.31 3.89 -27.21
C ASP A 511 44.55 4.11 -28.52
N TRP A 512 43.74 5.15 -28.54
CA TRP A 512 42.89 5.52 -29.66
C TRP A 512 43.68 5.88 -30.92
N VAL A 513 44.89 6.44 -30.79
CA VAL A 513 45.71 6.86 -31.93
C VAL A 513 46.33 5.64 -32.62
N PHE A 514 46.80 4.66 -31.85
CA PHE A 514 47.27 3.39 -32.40
C PHE A 514 46.14 2.64 -33.12
N LEU A 515 44.93 2.59 -32.53
CA LEU A 515 43.78 1.99 -33.17
C LEU A 515 43.39 2.72 -34.46
N LEU A 516 43.35 4.06 -34.43
CA LEU A 516 43.06 4.87 -35.61
C LEU A 516 44.06 4.63 -36.74
N ARG A 517 45.37 4.58 -36.46
CA ARG A 517 46.40 4.24 -37.47
C ARG A 517 46.16 2.88 -38.11
N ASN A 518 45.74 1.88 -37.33
CA ASN A 518 45.41 0.56 -37.85
C ASN A 518 44.12 0.59 -38.69
N VAL A 519 43.08 1.32 -38.28
CA VAL A 519 41.85 1.49 -39.07
C VAL A 519 42.14 2.18 -40.40
N MET A 520 42.92 3.28 -40.39
CA MET A 520 43.29 4.05 -41.57
C MET A 520 44.06 3.23 -42.61
N ARG A 521 44.87 2.26 -42.15
CA ARG A 521 45.57 1.31 -43.03
C ARG A 521 44.64 0.28 -43.70
N VAL A 522 43.54 -0.08 -43.04
CA VAL A 522 42.59 -1.09 -43.53
C VAL A 522 41.50 -0.46 -44.39
N SER A 523 40.91 0.64 -43.94
CA SER A 523 39.87 1.38 -44.66
C SER A 523 39.86 2.86 -44.24
N PRO A 524 40.26 3.78 -45.14
CA PRO A 524 40.19 5.23 -44.90
C PRO A 524 38.79 5.75 -44.57
N ASP A 525 37.75 5.20 -45.20
CA ASP A 525 36.36 5.65 -45.00
C ASP A 525 35.81 5.25 -43.63
N GLN A 526 36.14 4.04 -43.15
CA GLN A 526 35.79 3.64 -41.78
C GLN A 526 36.67 4.38 -40.75
N GLY A 527 37.89 4.75 -41.13
CA GLY A 527 38.75 5.63 -40.34
C GLY A 527 38.14 7.00 -40.09
N LEU A 528 37.49 7.59 -41.10
CA LEU A 528 36.75 8.83 -40.98
C LEU A 528 35.60 8.72 -39.96
N GLN A 529 34.74 7.72 -40.10
CA GLN A 529 33.64 7.50 -39.16
C GLN A 529 34.13 7.23 -37.72
N PHE A 530 35.20 6.45 -37.58
CA PHE A 530 35.81 6.16 -36.28
C PHE A 530 36.41 7.43 -35.64
N SER A 531 37.07 8.29 -36.43
CA SER A 531 37.60 9.58 -35.97
C SER A 531 36.50 10.54 -35.51
N GLN A 532 35.34 10.57 -36.18
CA GLN A 532 34.18 11.37 -35.76
C GLN A 532 33.61 10.88 -34.42
N MET A 533 33.49 9.56 -34.23
CA MET A 533 33.00 8.97 -32.97
C MET A 533 33.93 9.23 -31.78
N LEU A 534 35.23 9.45 -32.01
CA LEU A 534 36.22 9.78 -30.97
C LEU A 534 36.08 11.20 -30.43
N VAL A 535 35.48 12.12 -31.20
CA VAL A 535 35.40 13.56 -30.90
C VAL A 535 33.95 14.01 -30.64
N ALA A 536 32.95 13.14 -30.84
CA ALA A 536 31.53 13.49 -30.75
C ALA A 536 30.99 13.75 -29.33
N ASP A 537 31.70 13.34 -28.27
CA ASP A 537 31.29 13.57 -26.86
C ASP A 537 31.89 14.88 -26.29
N GLU A 538 31.28 15.44 -25.24
CA GLU A 538 31.73 16.69 -24.56
C GLU A 538 33.20 16.63 -24.09
N GLU A 539 33.71 15.45 -23.76
CA GLU A 539 35.13 15.20 -23.54
C GLU A 539 35.71 14.36 -24.70
N PRO A 540 36.59 14.93 -25.55
CA PRO A 540 37.16 14.20 -26.68
C PRO A 540 38.07 13.07 -26.19
N LEU A 541 37.83 11.86 -26.68
CA LEU A 541 38.55 10.65 -26.28
C LEU A 541 40.00 10.62 -26.79
N ALA A 542 40.31 11.41 -27.82
CA ALA A 542 41.65 11.52 -28.41
C ALA A 542 41.94 12.96 -28.87
N ASN A 543 43.23 13.32 -28.88
CA ASN A 543 43.65 14.68 -29.26
C ASN A 543 43.48 14.90 -30.77
N ILE A 544 42.72 15.93 -31.14
CA ILE A 544 42.40 16.29 -32.53
C ILE A 544 43.68 16.51 -33.36
N ASN A 545 44.73 17.10 -32.78
CA ASN A 545 46.00 17.31 -33.50
C ASN A 545 46.64 15.98 -33.93
N GLN A 546 46.62 14.97 -33.06
CA GLN A 546 47.19 13.65 -33.35
C GLN A 546 46.36 12.89 -34.39
N ILE A 547 45.03 13.07 -34.39
CA ILE A 547 44.14 12.51 -35.41
C ILE A 547 44.45 13.12 -36.79
N VAL A 548 44.60 14.45 -36.85
CA VAL A 548 44.94 15.19 -38.09
C VAL A 548 46.31 14.76 -38.61
N ASP A 549 47.31 14.63 -37.75
CA ASP A 549 48.63 14.16 -38.17
C ASP A 549 48.57 12.73 -38.75
N VAL A 550 47.71 11.84 -38.22
CA VAL A 550 47.47 10.50 -38.80
C VAL A 550 46.80 10.55 -40.18
N PHE A 551 45.86 11.47 -40.42
CA PHE A 551 45.30 11.69 -41.76
C PHE A 551 46.34 12.22 -42.75
N MET A 552 47.22 13.12 -42.30
CA MET A 552 48.29 13.70 -43.10
C MET A 552 49.40 12.69 -43.41
N GLU A 553 49.76 11.82 -42.46
CA GLU A 553 50.65 10.66 -42.67
C GLU A 553 50.15 9.78 -43.84
N GLY A 554 48.83 9.68 -44.02
CA GLY A 554 48.18 8.94 -45.10
C GLY A 554 47.92 9.72 -46.40
N SER A 555 48.27 11.01 -46.48
CA SER A 555 47.91 11.90 -47.60
C SER A 555 46.39 12.00 -47.89
N LEU A 556 45.56 11.76 -46.88
CA LEU A 556 44.08 11.73 -46.99
C LEU A 556 43.47 13.13 -46.78
N ILE A 557 43.84 14.08 -47.65
CA ILE A 557 43.51 15.50 -47.51
C ILE A 557 41.98 15.76 -47.52
N GLN A 558 41.24 15.09 -48.41
CA GLN A 558 39.79 15.30 -48.52
C GLN A 558 39.04 14.78 -47.29
N GLN A 559 39.42 13.60 -46.79
CA GLN A 559 38.84 13.02 -45.57
C GLN A 559 39.25 13.82 -44.32
N CYS A 560 40.49 14.31 -44.27
CA CYS A 560 40.96 15.20 -43.20
C CYS A 560 40.18 16.52 -43.18
N THR A 561 39.91 17.12 -44.34
CA THR A 561 39.06 18.31 -44.46
C THR A 561 37.65 18.01 -43.97
N SER A 562 37.04 16.89 -44.39
CA SER A 562 35.71 16.51 -43.91
C SER A 562 35.66 16.29 -42.40
N PHE A 563 36.67 15.65 -41.81
CA PHE A 563 36.78 15.43 -40.37
C PHE A 563 36.91 16.75 -39.62
N LEU A 564 37.83 17.63 -40.04
CA LEU A 564 38.07 18.91 -39.40
C LEU A 564 36.87 19.86 -39.51
N LEU A 565 36.12 19.81 -40.61
CA LEU A 565 34.88 20.58 -40.77
C LEU A 565 33.81 20.17 -39.74
N ASP A 566 33.72 18.89 -39.42
CA ASP A 566 32.77 18.36 -38.45
C ASP A 566 33.26 18.60 -37.01
N ALA A 567 34.54 18.37 -36.74
CA ALA A 567 35.16 18.54 -35.43
C ALA A 567 35.23 20.01 -34.99
N LEU A 568 35.57 20.93 -35.90
CA LEU A 568 35.72 22.36 -35.60
C LEU A 568 34.40 23.14 -35.72
N LYS A 569 33.25 22.46 -35.93
CA LYS A 569 31.93 23.08 -36.12
C LYS A 569 31.54 24.05 -35.00
N ASN A 570 32.04 23.82 -33.78
CA ASN A 570 31.76 24.66 -32.61
C ASN A 570 32.66 25.91 -32.52
N ASN A 571 33.61 26.08 -33.45
CA ASN A 571 34.43 27.28 -33.66
C ASN A 571 35.07 27.84 -32.37
N GLN A 572 35.83 27.00 -31.64
CA GLN A 572 36.44 27.41 -30.37
C GLN A 572 37.75 28.21 -30.55
N PRO A 573 38.05 29.19 -29.67
CA PRO A 573 39.29 29.97 -29.72
C PRO A 573 40.57 29.15 -29.54
N ALA A 574 40.52 28.08 -28.74
CA ALA A 574 41.66 27.21 -28.45
C ALA A 574 42.11 26.38 -29.67
N GLU A 575 41.29 26.29 -30.71
CA GLU A 575 41.50 25.49 -31.91
C GLU A 575 41.91 26.35 -33.12
N GLY A 576 42.21 27.64 -32.92
CA GLY A 576 42.54 28.60 -33.99
C GLY A 576 43.73 28.20 -34.86
N HIS A 577 44.72 27.50 -34.30
CA HIS A 577 45.84 26.96 -35.08
C HIS A 577 45.42 25.81 -36.02
N LEU A 578 44.45 24.99 -35.61
CA LEU A 578 43.87 23.94 -36.47
C LEU A 578 43.01 24.53 -37.59
N GLN A 579 42.27 25.60 -37.31
CA GLN A 579 41.53 26.35 -38.33
C GLN A 579 42.48 26.96 -39.37
N THR A 580 43.60 27.54 -38.92
CA THR A 580 44.63 28.09 -39.81
C THR A 580 45.24 27.00 -40.70
N ARG A 581 45.58 25.84 -40.11
CA ARG A 581 46.14 24.69 -40.83
C ARG A 581 45.17 24.08 -41.85
N LEU A 582 43.87 24.02 -41.53
CA LEU A 582 42.81 23.58 -42.44
C LEU A 582 42.71 24.49 -43.68
N LEU A 583 42.71 25.80 -43.45
CA LEU A 583 42.59 26.79 -44.53
C LEU A 583 43.86 26.87 -45.37
N GLU A 584 45.04 26.85 -44.75
CA GLU A 584 46.33 26.82 -45.43
C GLU A 584 46.45 25.60 -46.34
N MET A 585 46.15 24.40 -45.83
CA MET A 585 46.18 23.15 -46.61
C MET A 585 45.23 23.22 -47.82
N ASN A 586 44.01 23.72 -47.64
CA ASN A 586 43.04 23.83 -48.73
C ASN A 586 43.38 24.98 -49.70
N LEU A 587 43.94 26.12 -49.26
CA LEU A 587 44.35 27.21 -50.15
C LEU A 587 45.54 26.80 -51.05
N LEU A 588 46.43 25.94 -50.56
CA LEU A 588 47.58 25.44 -51.32
C LEU A 588 47.20 24.32 -52.30
N HIS A 589 46.29 23.42 -51.93
CA HIS A 589 45.98 22.21 -52.71
C HIS A 589 44.62 22.23 -53.42
N ALA A 590 43.64 22.99 -52.92
CA ALA A 590 42.28 23.06 -53.46
C ALA A 590 41.61 24.44 -53.21
N PRO A 591 42.02 25.52 -53.90
CA PRO A 591 41.57 26.89 -53.62
C PRO A 591 40.05 27.09 -53.68
N GLN A 592 39.35 26.30 -54.50
CA GLN A 592 37.88 26.33 -54.60
C GLN A 592 37.19 25.80 -53.33
N VAL A 593 37.80 24.83 -52.65
CA VAL A 593 37.29 24.30 -51.37
C VAL A 593 37.57 25.31 -50.26
N ALA A 594 38.74 25.95 -50.26
CA ALA A 594 39.03 27.03 -49.32
C ALA A 594 38.10 28.25 -49.51
N ASP A 595 37.79 28.63 -50.75
CA ASP A 595 36.82 29.68 -51.05
C ASP A 595 35.42 29.33 -50.53
N ALA A 596 34.99 28.08 -50.69
CA ALA A 596 33.72 27.60 -50.12
C ALA A 596 33.75 27.58 -48.57
N ILE A 597 34.86 27.21 -47.95
CA ILE A 597 35.00 27.18 -46.49
C ILE A 597 34.99 28.60 -45.90
N LEU A 598 35.75 29.53 -46.50
CA LEU A 598 35.80 30.93 -46.11
C LEU A 598 34.47 31.64 -46.39
N GLY A 599 33.84 31.35 -47.52
CA GLY A 599 32.52 31.87 -47.89
C GLY A 599 31.40 31.43 -46.95
N ASN A 600 31.50 30.22 -46.38
CA ASN A 600 30.55 29.72 -45.38
C ASN A 600 30.78 30.27 -43.96
N GLN A 601 31.81 31.10 -43.75
CA GLN A 601 32.14 31.73 -42.46
C GLN A 601 32.20 30.76 -41.26
N MET A 602 32.62 29.51 -41.49
CA MET A 602 32.55 28.45 -40.46
C MET A 602 33.55 28.66 -39.31
N PHE A 603 34.58 29.49 -39.49
CA PHE A 603 35.70 29.66 -38.57
C PHE A 603 36.05 31.14 -38.36
N SER A 604 36.48 31.53 -37.15
CA SER A 604 36.78 32.94 -36.82
C SER A 604 38.15 33.20 -36.17
N HIS A 605 38.87 32.15 -35.75
CA HIS A 605 40.06 32.24 -34.88
C HIS A 605 41.40 31.92 -35.59
N TYR A 606 41.41 31.80 -36.91
CA TYR A 606 42.63 31.58 -37.71
C TYR A 606 43.44 32.87 -37.95
N ASP A 607 44.70 32.73 -38.37
CA ASP A 607 45.58 33.86 -38.73
C ASP A 607 45.09 34.57 -40.00
N ARG A 608 44.38 35.69 -39.80
CA ARG A 608 43.74 36.45 -40.88
C ARG A 608 44.75 37.12 -41.81
N ALA A 609 45.89 37.60 -41.30
CA ALA A 609 46.87 38.31 -42.11
C ALA A 609 47.60 37.35 -43.06
N HIS A 610 47.95 36.16 -42.56
CA HIS A 610 48.56 35.11 -43.36
C HIS A 610 47.60 34.57 -44.44
N ILE A 611 46.34 34.32 -44.08
CA ILE A 611 45.30 33.85 -44.99
C ILE A 611 44.93 34.91 -46.04
N ALA A 612 44.85 36.20 -45.69
CA ALA A 612 44.60 37.30 -46.62
C ALA A 612 45.61 37.33 -47.79
N GLN A 613 46.89 37.20 -47.46
CA GLN A 613 47.97 37.18 -48.44
C GLN A 613 47.93 35.94 -49.35
N LEU A 614 47.52 34.79 -48.80
CA LEU A 614 47.35 33.56 -49.58
C LEU A 614 46.11 33.65 -50.50
N CYS A 615 45.01 34.26 -50.06
CA CYS A 615 43.83 34.53 -50.87
C CYS A 615 44.11 35.50 -52.03
N GLU A 616 44.89 36.56 -51.78
CA GLU A 616 45.33 37.50 -52.83
C GLU A 616 46.20 36.78 -53.88
N LYS A 617 47.16 35.96 -53.45
CA LYS A 617 48.00 35.14 -54.35
C LYS A 617 47.21 34.09 -55.12
N ALA A 618 46.11 33.58 -54.55
CA ALA A 618 45.20 32.63 -55.18
C ALA A 618 44.15 33.29 -56.11
N GLY A 619 44.14 34.63 -56.23
CA GLY A 619 43.23 35.38 -57.12
C GLY A 619 41.84 35.66 -56.52
N LEU A 620 41.63 35.42 -55.23
CA LEU A 620 40.36 35.60 -54.53
C LEU A 620 40.29 37.00 -53.89
N LEU A 621 40.20 38.06 -54.71
CA LEU A 621 40.25 39.46 -54.27
C LEU A 621 39.13 39.85 -53.30
N GLN A 622 37.94 39.26 -53.42
CA GLN A 622 36.84 39.49 -52.47
C GLN A 622 37.19 38.96 -51.08
N ARG A 623 37.77 37.76 -50.98
CA ARG A 623 38.19 37.15 -49.70
C ARG A 623 39.42 37.82 -49.12
N ALA A 624 40.32 38.33 -49.96
CA ALA A 624 41.46 39.12 -49.52
C ALA A 624 41.00 40.44 -48.86
N LEU A 625 40.06 41.16 -49.48
CA LEU A 625 39.47 42.38 -48.92
C LEU A 625 38.78 42.16 -47.56
N GLU A 626 38.14 41.00 -47.34
CA GLU A 626 37.51 40.66 -46.03
C GLU A 626 38.53 40.49 -44.89
N HIS A 627 39.79 40.26 -45.21
CA HIS A 627 40.83 39.96 -44.21
C HIS A 627 41.88 41.07 -44.07
N TYR A 628 41.92 42.05 -44.98
CA TYR A 628 42.75 43.24 -44.80
C TYR A 628 42.18 44.17 -43.74
N THR A 629 43.08 44.77 -42.96
CA THR A 629 42.73 45.69 -41.86
C THR A 629 43.25 47.12 -42.08
N ASP A 630 44.08 47.35 -43.10
CA ASP A 630 44.66 48.67 -43.40
C ASP A 630 43.82 49.44 -44.44
N LEU A 631 43.45 50.69 -44.13
CA LEU A 631 42.65 51.58 -44.97
C LEU A 631 43.31 51.87 -46.33
N PHE A 632 44.65 51.88 -46.38
CA PHE A 632 45.38 52.10 -47.62
C PHE A 632 45.19 50.94 -48.61
N ASP A 633 45.32 49.70 -48.13
CA ASP A 633 45.08 48.50 -48.94
C ASP A 633 43.61 48.38 -49.35
N ILE A 634 42.68 48.72 -48.45
CA ILE A 634 41.24 48.74 -48.75
C ILE A 634 40.91 49.75 -49.85
N LYS A 635 41.34 51.02 -49.74
CA LYS A 635 41.09 52.06 -50.76
C LYS A 635 41.70 51.68 -52.12
N ARG A 636 42.89 51.06 -52.13
CA ARG A 636 43.59 50.60 -53.36
C ARG A 636 42.81 49.52 -54.11
N THR A 637 42.27 48.54 -53.40
CA THR A 637 41.52 47.44 -54.04
C THR A 637 40.04 47.79 -54.33
N LEU A 638 39.42 48.73 -53.58
CA LEU A 638 37.98 49.07 -53.68
C LEU A 638 37.62 49.94 -54.90
N VAL A 639 38.57 50.69 -55.46
CA VAL A 639 38.35 51.53 -56.66
C VAL A 639 38.08 50.67 -57.92
N HIS A 640 38.46 49.40 -57.92
CA HIS A 640 38.17 48.44 -58.99
C HIS A 640 36.75 47.85 -58.88
N THR A 641 35.73 48.70 -58.74
CA THR A 641 34.32 48.32 -58.55
C THR A 641 33.73 47.45 -59.68
N HIS A 642 34.40 47.34 -60.84
CA HIS A 642 33.99 46.51 -61.98
C HIS A 642 34.42 45.03 -61.88
N LEU A 643 35.38 44.69 -61.00
CA LEU A 643 35.82 43.31 -60.72
C LEU A 643 35.19 42.74 -59.44
N LEU A 644 34.44 43.57 -58.72
CA LEU A 644 33.82 43.25 -57.45
C LEU A 644 32.32 43.07 -57.65
N ASN A 645 31.74 42.09 -56.98
CA ASN A 645 30.29 41.91 -57.01
C ASN A 645 29.62 43.12 -56.32
N PRO A 646 28.70 43.85 -56.98
CA PRO A 646 28.01 45.01 -56.40
C PRO A 646 27.33 44.71 -55.06
N GLU A 647 26.75 43.53 -54.90
CA GLU A 647 26.08 43.13 -53.65
C GLU A 647 27.08 42.85 -52.52
N TRP A 648 28.21 42.24 -52.84
CA TRP A 648 29.29 41.99 -51.87
C TRP A 648 29.93 43.31 -51.43
N LEU A 649 30.15 44.24 -52.37
CA LEU A 649 30.71 45.56 -52.07
C LEU A 649 29.79 46.33 -51.11
N VAL A 650 28.49 46.30 -51.36
CA VAL A 650 27.49 46.87 -50.46
C VAL A 650 27.51 46.20 -49.08
N ASN A 651 27.92 44.93 -48.92
CA ASN A 651 28.11 44.32 -47.59
C ASN A 651 29.44 44.72 -46.91
N PHE A 652 30.47 44.95 -47.71
CA PHE A 652 31.82 45.25 -47.23
C PHE A 652 31.91 46.60 -46.49
N PHE A 653 31.13 47.60 -46.92
CA PHE A 653 31.06 48.90 -46.24
C PHE A 653 30.61 48.82 -44.78
N GLY A 654 29.94 47.74 -44.36
CA GLY A 654 29.55 47.54 -42.97
C GLY A 654 30.68 47.12 -42.04
N ALA A 655 31.81 46.64 -42.59
CA ALA A 655 32.98 46.27 -41.81
C ALA A 655 33.96 47.44 -41.59
N LEU A 656 33.71 48.57 -42.25
CA LEU A 656 34.53 49.78 -42.18
C LEU A 656 34.02 50.72 -41.09
N SER A 657 34.91 51.57 -40.57
CA SER A 657 34.51 52.61 -39.60
C SER A 657 33.59 53.65 -40.24
N VAL A 658 32.85 54.41 -39.42
CA VAL A 658 31.89 55.43 -39.90
C VAL A 658 32.58 56.52 -40.72
N GLU A 659 33.74 56.99 -40.26
CA GLU A 659 34.53 58.01 -40.95
C GLU A 659 35.12 57.45 -42.26
N ASP A 660 35.67 56.24 -42.23
CA ASP A 660 36.24 55.58 -43.41
C ASP A 660 35.17 55.26 -44.46
N SER A 661 33.95 54.93 -44.03
CA SER A 661 32.81 54.63 -44.90
C SER A 661 32.29 55.87 -45.61
N ILE A 662 32.18 57.02 -44.91
CA ILE A 662 31.81 58.30 -45.52
C ILE A 662 32.91 58.76 -46.50
N GLU A 663 34.19 58.57 -46.15
CA GLU A 663 35.30 58.86 -47.05
C GLU A 663 35.33 57.95 -48.29
N CYS A 664 35.05 56.66 -48.13
CA CYS A 664 34.99 55.71 -49.25
C CYS A 664 33.75 55.98 -50.13
N LEU A 665 32.60 56.34 -49.55
CA LEU A 665 31.40 56.79 -50.30
C LEU A 665 31.66 58.10 -51.06
N ARG A 666 32.35 59.05 -50.42
CA ARG A 666 32.79 60.30 -51.06
C ARG A 666 33.78 60.03 -52.20
N ALA A 667 34.72 59.11 -52.03
CA ALA A 667 35.66 58.69 -53.07
C ALA A 667 34.94 58.01 -54.25
N MET A 668 33.93 57.17 -53.98
CA MET A 668 33.09 56.55 -55.03
C MET A 668 32.23 57.58 -55.78
N LEU A 669 31.55 58.49 -55.08
CA LEU A 669 30.72 59.54 -55.72
C LEU A 669 31.59 60.55 -56.49
N SER A 670 32.77 60.89 -55.98
CA SER A 670 33.73 61.77 -56.65
C SER A 670 34.34 61.14 -57.90
N ALA A 671 34.45 59.81 -57.97
CA ALA A 671 34.96 59.11 -59.15
C ALA A 671 33.93 59.09 -60.30
N ASN A 672 32.65 58.77 -60.04
CA ASN A 672 31.60 58.80 -61.06
C ASN A 672 30.17 58.81 -60.47
N ILE A 673 29.51 59.98 -60.39
CA ILE A 673 28.18 60.14 -59.80
C ILE A 673 27.10 59.32 -60.55
N ARG A 674 27.06 59.32 -61.89
CA ARG A 674 25.97 58.64 -62.62
C ARG A 674 26.00 57.12 -62.44
N GLN A 675 27.19 56.54 -62.40
CA GLN A 675 27.36 55.09 -62.29
C GLN A 675 27.26 54.62 -60.83
N ASN A 676 27.73 55.45 -59.89
CA ASN A 676 27.80 55.08 -58.49
C ASN A 676 26.62 55.59 -57.66
N LEU A 677 25.75 56.48 -58.15
CA LEU A 677 24.61 57.01 -57.37
C LEU A 677 23.67 55.90 -56.88
N GLN A 678 23.33 54.94 -57.75
CA GLN A 678 22.46 53.82 -57.36
C GLN A 678 23.13 52.92 -56.32
N LEU A 679 24.43 52.67 -56.46
CA LEU A 679 25.22 51.90 -55.49
C LEU A 679 25.38 52.66 -54.16
N CYS A 680 25.60 53.98 -54.20
CA CYS A 680 25.73 54.83 -53.03
C CYS A 680 24.40 55.03 -52.30
N VAL A 681 23.28 55.11 -53.03
CA VAL A 681 21.94 55.03 -52.44
C VAL A 681 21.77 53.67 -51.79
N GLN A 682 22.12 52.55 -52.44
CA GLN A 682 22.06 51.22 -51.83
C GLN A 682 22.93 51.06 -50.57
N VAL A 683 24.16 51.62 -50.56
CA VAL A 683 25.04 51.62 -49.37
C VAL A 683 24.47 52.53 -48.29
N ALA A 684 24.03 53.74 -48.64
CA ALA A 684 23.42 54.67 -47.70
C ALA A 684 22.16 54.07 -47.09
N SER A 685 21.26 53.51 -47.91
CA SER A 685 20.05 52.79 -47.50
C SER A 685 20.34 51.60 -46.59
N LYS A 686 21.54 51.01 -46.65
CA LYS A 686 21.93 49.86 -45.83
C LYS A 686 22.64 50.24 -44.53
N TYR A 687 23.43 51.31 -44.51
CA TYR A 687 24.22 51.72 -43.33
C TYR A 687 23.82 53.08 -42.75
N HIS A 688 22.61 53.55 -43.05
CA HIS A 688 22.14 54.87 -42.60
C HIS A 688 22.17 55.08 -41.08
N GLU A 689 22.02 54.01 -40.29
CA GLU A 689 22.02 54.08 -38.83
C GLU A 689 23.41 54.41 -38.26
N GLN A 690 24.47 53.87 -38.87
CA GLN A 690 25.86 54.08 -38.42
C GLN A 690 26.44 55.38 -38.98
N LEU A 691 26.05 55.74 -40.22
CA LEU A 691 26.53 56.92 -40.94
C LEU A 691 25.77 58.21 -40.56
N GLY A 692 24.60 58.07 -39.94
CA GLY A 692 23.72 59.17 -39.54
C GLY A 692 22.80 59.64 -40.67
N THR A 693 21.49 59.49 -40.47
CA THR A 693 20.44 59.87 -41.43
C THR A 693 20.50 61.35 -41.80
N ASN A 694 20.79 62.22 -40.83
CA ASN A 694 20.94 63.65 -41.09
C ASN A 694 22.20 63.95 -41.91
N ALA A 695 23.33 63.30 -41.62
CA ALA A 695 24.58 63.49 -42.38
C ALA A 695 24.47 62.96 -43.83
N LEU A 696 23.70 61.89 -44.05
CA LEU A 696 23.40 61.35 -45.38
C LEU A 696 22.36 62.20 -46.13
N VAL A 697 21.33 62.71 -45.45
CA VAL A 697 20.39 63.67 -46.03
C VAL A 697 21.13 64.95 -46.41
N ASP A 698 22.00 65.47 -45.54
CA ASP A 698 22.87 66.62 -45.83
C ASP A 698 23.85 66.31 -46.98
N LEU A 699 24.40 65.09 -47.05
CA LEU A 699 25.23 64.64 -48.18
C LEU A 699 24.43 64.70 -49.48
N PHE A 700 23.23 64.11 -49.56
CA PHE A 700 22.41 64.11 -50.78
C PHE A 700 21.80 65.49 -51.12
N GLU A 701 21.48 66.30 -50.12
CA GLU A 701 21.02 67.69 -50.28
C GLU A 701 22.16 68.62 -50.72
N SER A 702 23.40 68.39 -50.28
CA SER A 702 24.60 69.12 -50.75
C SER A 702 24.86 68.92 -52.25
N PHE A 703 24.43 67.78 -52.80
CA PHE A 703 24.41 67.48 -54.24
C PHE A 703 23.05 67.77 -54.92
N LYS A 704 22.07 68.40 -54.22
CA LYS A 704 20.73 68.85 -54.68
C LYS A 704 19.80 67.78 -55.27
N SER A 705 19.77 66.57 -54.71
CA SER A 705 18.95 65.45 -55.26
C SER A 705 17.72 65.10 -54.41
N PHE A 706 16.56 65.70 -54.68
CA PHE A 706 15.28 65.35 -54.01
C PHE A 706 14.77 63.96 -54.39
N GLU A 707 15.10 63.45 -55.57
CA GLU A 707 14.88 62.05 -55.96
C GLU A 707 15.77 61.11 -55.13
N GLY A 708 17.04 61.49 -54.91
CA GLY A 708 17.94 60.78 -54.00
C GLY A 708 17.37 60.70 -52.59
N VAL A 709 16.84 61.81 -52.06
CA VAL A 709 16.16 61.85 -50.76
C VAL A 709 14.86 61.05 -50.75
N PHE A 710 14.04 61.07 -51.81
CA PHE A 710 12.83 60.25 -51.89
C PHE A 710 13.12 58.75 -51.99
N TYR A 711 14.12 58.32 -52.77
CA TYR A 711 14.50 56.90 -52.88
C TYR A 711 15.26 56.42 -51.64
N PHE A 712 16.12 57.25 -51.06
CA PHE A 712 16.82 56.96 -49.80
C PHE A 712 15.84 56.93 -48.63
N LEU A 713 15.05 57.98 -48.43
CA LEU A 713 14.02 57.97 -47.38
C LEU A 713 12.94 56.95 -47.68
N GLY A 714 12.59 56.66 -48.93
CA GLY A 714 11.64 55.59 -49.27
C GLY A 714 12.18 54.20 -48.96
N SER A 715 13.49 54.01 -49.07
CA SER A 715 14.14 52.77 -48.62
C SER A 715 14.26 52.65 -47.11
N ILE A 716 14.23 53.77 -46.37
CA ILE A 716 14.47 53.81 -44.92
C ILE A 716 13.20 54.05 -44.11
N VAL A 717 12.20 54.71 -44.67
CA VAL A 717 11.01 55.16 -43.94
C VAL A 717 10.25 53.98 -43.36
N ASN A 718 10.21 52.83 -44.04
CA ASN A 718 9.57 51.64 -43.50
C ASN A 718 10.30 51.07 -42.27
N PHE A 719 11.56 51.48 -42.03
CA PHE A 719 12.45 50.97 -40.97
C PHE A 719 12.82 52.02 -39.91
N SER A 720 12.79 53.31 -40.23
CA SER A 720 13.09 54.39 -39.28
C SER A 720 12.00 54.49 -38.22
N GLN A 721 12.33 54.95 -37.02
CA GLN A 721 11.34 55.32 -35.99
C GLN A 721 11.31 56.82 -35.69
N ASP A 722 12.18 57.58 -36.35
CA ASP A 722 12.30 59.02 -36.13
C ASP A 722 11.07 59.74 -36.72
N PRO A 723 10.24 60.41 -35.88
CA PRO A 723 9.03 61.08 -36.33
C PRO A 723 9.28 62.10 -37.44
N ASP A 724 10.45 62.75 -37.43
CA ASP A 724 10.81 63.73 -38.44
C ASP A 724 11.16 63.10 -39.79
N VAL A 725 11.73 61.89 -39.82
CA VAL A 725 12.00 61.14 -41.05
C VAL A 725 10.70 60.72 -41.74
N HIS A 726 9.74 60.22 -40.95
CA HIS A 726 8.42 59.83 -41.46
C HIS A 726 7.60 61.04 -41.92
N PHE A 727 7.63 62.11 -41.14
CA PHE A 727 6.98 63.36 -41.53
C PHE A 727 7.60 63.96 -42.79
N LYS A 728 8.94 63.99 -42.90
CA LYS A 728 9.65 64.45 -44.11
C LYS A 728 9.38 63.55 -45.32
N TYR A 729 9.24 62.24 -45.14
CA TYR A 729 8.85 61.32 -46.20
C TYR A 729 7.41 61.54 -46.66
N ILE A 730 6.45 61.67 -45.73
CA ILE A 730 5.04 62.01 -46.05
C ILE A 730 4.98 63.37 -46.76
N GLN A 731 5.82 64.33 -46.36
CA GLN A 731 5.91 65.63 -47.01
C GLN A 731 6.53 65.52 -48.43
N ALA A 732 7.60 64.75 -48.61
CA ALA A 732 8.22 64.50 -49.91
C ALA A 732 7.28 63.74 -50.86
N ALA A 733 6.55 62.74 -50.37
CA ALA A 733 5.55 61.96 -51.11
C ALA A 733 4.32 62.79 -51.50
N CYS A 734 3.82 63.63 -50.60
CA CYS A 734 2.71 64.54 -50.88
C CYS A 734 3.11 65.63 -51.90
N LYS A 735 4.34 66.17 -51.83
CA LYS A 735 4.86 67.16 -52.79
C LYS A 735 5.21 66.58 -54.17
N THR A 736 5.55 65.29 -54.24
CA THR A 736 5.79 64.55 -55.49
C THR A 736 4.50 63.97 -56.09
N GLY A 737 3.33 64.16 -55.45
CA GLY A 737 2.01 63.77 -55.96
C GLY A 737 1.62 62.29 -55.76
N GLN A 738 2.36 61.54 -54.94
CA GLN A 738 2.21 60.09 -54.74
C GLN A 738 1.21 59.75 -53.62
N ILE A 739 -0.09 59.97 -53.84
CA ILE A 739 -1.16 59.79 -52.80
C ILE A 739 -1.27 58.34 -52.30
N LYS A 740 -1.00 57.34 -53.16
CA LYS A 740 -1.01 55.93 -52.78
C LYS A 740 0.08 55.58 -51.76
N GLU A 741 1.22 56.25 -51.83
CA GLU A 741 2.32 56.05 -50.88
C GLU A 741 2.02 56.74 -49.53
N VAL A 742 1.24 57.81 -49.54
CA VAL A 742 0.71 58.43 -48.31
C VAL A 742 -0.29 57.51 -47.61
N ASP A 743 -1.24 56.89 -48.33
CA ASP A 743 -2.14 55.86 -47.79
C ASP A 743 -1.34 54.69 -47.20
N ARG A 744 -0.35 54.21 -47.97
CA ARG A 744 0.54 53.14 -47.56
C ARG A 744 1.28 53.48 -46.25
N ILE A 745 1.95 54.63 -46.16
CA ILE A 745 2.70 55.01 -44.95
C ILE A 745 1.78 55.25 -43.76
N CYS A 746 0.62 55.90 -43.96
CA CYS A 746 -0.36 56.05 -42.87
C CYS A 746 -0.91 54.70 -42.38
N ARG A 747 -0.94 53.68 -43.25
CA ARG A 747 -1.34 52.31 -42.91
C ARG A 747 -0.24 51.45 -42.32
N GLU A 748 0.99 51.64 -42.76
CA GLU A 748 2.11 50.74 -42.49
C GLU A 748 3.10 51.32 -41.46
N SER A 749 3.21 52.65 -41.30
CA SER A 749 4.12 53.30 -40.34
C SER A 749 3.47 53.71 -39.01
N ASN A 750 4.12 53.41 -37.89
CA ASN A 750 3.69 53.76 -36.53
C ASN A 750 4.47 54.93 -35.91
N CYS A 751 5.43 55.48 -36.64
CA CYS A 751 6.55 56.22 -36.06
C CYS A 751 6.44 57.74 -36.21
N TYR A 752 5.47 58.20 -36.98
CA TYR A 752 5.14 59.61 -37.04
C TYR A 752 4.28 60.01 -35.83
N ASP A 753 4.39 61.26 -35.41
CA ASP A 753 3.51 61.83 -34.38
C ASP A 753 2.05 61.78 -34.85
N PRO A 754 1.18 60.95 -34.23
CA PRO A 754 -0.17 60.72 -34.69
C PRO A 754 -1.03 61.97 -34.61
N ASP A 755 -0.82 62.85 -33.63
CA ASP A 755 -1.57 64.10 -33.52
C ASP A 755 -1.15 65.10 -34.59
N ARG A 756 0.16 65.22 -34.86
CA ARG A 756 0.70 66.11 -35.89
C ARG A 756 0.28 65.67 -37.30
N VAL A 757 0.29 64.36 -37.58
CA VAL A 757 -0.16 63.80 -38.87
C VAL A 757 -1.68 63.80 -38.98
N LYS A 758 -2.44 63.48 -37.93
CA LYS A 758 -3.92 63.59 -37.89
C LYS A 758 -4.38 65.02 -38.17
N ASN A 759 -3.74 66.02 -37.56
CA ASN A 759 -4.06 67.42 -37.77
C ASN A 759 -3.67 67.88 -39.19
N PHE A 760 -2.47 67.50 -39.68
CA PHE A 760 -2.05 67.77 -41.06
C PHE A 760 -3.00 67.15 -42.10
N LEU A 761 -3.46 65.91 -41.90
CA LEU A 761 -4.40 65.24 -42.80
C LEU A 761 -5.83 65.82 -42.72
N LYS A 762 -6.29 66.27 -41.53
CA LYS A 762 -7.55 67.02 -41.37
C LYS A 762 -7.52 68.37 -42.08
N GLU A 763 -6.36 69.06 -42.08
CA GLU A 763 -6.16 70.34 -42.77
C GLU A 763 -5.99 70.17 -44.29
N ALA A 764 -5.29 69.12 -44.73
CA ALA A 764 -5.03 68.86 -46.14
C ALA A 764 -6.28 68.47 -46.97
N LYS A 765 -7.41 68.11 -46.31
CA LYS A 765 -8.72 67.80 -46.91
C LYS A 765 -8.63 66.95 -48.18
N LEU A 766 -7.99 65.79 -48.08
CA LEU A 766 -7.83 64.85 -49.18
C LEU A 766 -9.20 64.37 -49.72
N THR A 767 -9.27 64.07 -51.02
CA THR A 767 -10.48 63.59 -51.70
C THR A 767 -10.89 62.17 -51.27
N ASP A 768 -9.94 61.36 -50.81
CA ASP A 768 -10.16 60.05 -50.20
C ASP A 768 -9.79 60.11 -48.71
N GLN A 769 -10.75 59.76 -47.85
CA GLN A 769 -10.61 59.84 -46.39
C GLN A 769 -10.04 58.53 -45.78
N LEU A 770 -9.72 57.53 -46.60
CA LEU A 770 -9.14 56.26 -46.16
C LEU A 770 -7.86 56.44 -45.32
N PRO A 771 -6.88 57.30 -45.69
CA PRO A 771 -5.66 57.46 -44.88
C PRO A 771 -5.97 57.99 -43.48
N LEU A 772 -6.97 58.86 -43.33
CA LEU A 772 -7.42 59.37 -42.03
C LEU A 772 -8.11 58.28 -41.19
N ILE A 773 -8.96 57.44 -41.80
CA ILE A 773 -9.61 56.30 -41.15
C ILE A 773 -8.57 55.34 -40.58
N ILE A 774 -7.52 55.08 -41.36
CA ILE A 774 -6.46 54.14 -40.99
C ILE A 774 -5.60 54.66 -39.84
N VAL A 775 -5.18 55.94 -39.86
CA VAL A 775 -4.45 56.52 -38.72
C VAL A 775 -5.29 56.48 -37.45
N CYS A 776 -6.59 56.80 -37.54
CA CYS A 776 -7.44 56.78 -36.37
C CYS A 776 -7.77 55.38 -35.84
N ASP A 777 -7.95 54.38 -36.71
CA ASP A 777 -8.10 52.97 -36.33
C ASP A 777 -6.86 52.43 -35.61
N ARG A 778 -5.69 52.73 -36.17
CA ARG A 778 -4.43 52.14 -35.71
C ARG A 778 -3.96 52.65 -34.35
N PHE A 779 -4.25 53.91 -34.02
CA PHE A 779 -3.83 54.53 -32.76
C PHE A 779 -4.97 54.66 -31.73
N ASP A 780 -6.00 53.82 -31.83
CA ASP A 780 -7.18 53.78 -30.93
C ASP A 780 -7.94 55.12 -30.80
N PHE A 781 -7.79 56.04 -31.77
CA PHE A 781 -8.64 57.24 -31.89
C PHE A 781 -9.98 56.93 -32.57
N VAL A 782 -10.45 55.68 -32.47
CA VAL A 782 -11.67 55.18 -33.12
C VAL A 782 -12.90 55.96 -32.63
N HIS A 783 -12.95 56.30 -31.34
CA HIS A 783 -14.03 57.11 -30.78
C HIS A 783 -14.08 58.52 -31.40
N ASP A 784 -12.92 59.20 -31.52
CA ASP A 784 -12.79 60.52 -32.17
C ASP A 784 -13.11 60.47 -33.67
N LEU A 785 -12.75 59.37 -34.35
CA LEU A 785 -13.08 59.13 -35.75
C LEU A 785 -14.58 58.94 -35.95
N VAL A 786 -15.23 58.12 -35.13
CA VAL A 786 -16.69 57.89 -35.19
C VAL A 786 -17.44 59.20 -34.93
N LEU A 787 -16.99 60.00 -33.95
CA LEU A 787 -17.52 61.35 -33.70
C LEU A 787 -17.34 62.28 -34.90
N TYR A 788 -16.15 62.31 -35.52
CA TYR A 788 -15.84 63.15 -36.69
C TYR A 788 -16.64 62.75 -37.93
N LEU A 789 -16.72 61.44 -38.22
CA LEU A 789 -17.43 60.90 -39.37
C LEU A 789 -18.95 61.05 -39.20
N TYR A 790 -19.49 60.86 -38.00
CA TYR A 790 -20.91 61.02 -37.72
C TYR A 790 -21.35 62.49 -37.76
N ARG A 791 -20.58 63.42 -37.15
CA ARG A 791 -20.86 64.87 -37.20
C ARG A 791 -20.81 65.44 -38.62
N ASN A 792 -19.98 64.87 -39.50
CA ASN A 792 -19.89 65.27 -40.90
C ASN A 792 -20.83 64.45 -41.83
N THR A 793 -21.79 63.69 -41.29
CA THR A 793 -22.78 62.89 -42.05
C THR A 793 -22.22 61.80 -42.96
N LEU A 794 -21.02 61.27 -42.66
CA LEU A 794 -20.30 60.27 -43.46
C LEU A 794 -20.54 58.81 -42.98
N GLN A 795 -21.81 58.44 -42.77
CA GLN A 795 -22.19 57.13 -42.20
C GLN A 795 -21.75 55.92 -43.05
N LYS A 796 -21.71 56.04 -44.38
CA LYS A 796 -21.24 54.96 -45.28
C LYS A 796 -19.79 54.54 -45.00
N TYR A 797 -18.94 55.45 -44.56
CA TYR A 797 -17.54 55.12 -44.25
C TYR A 797 -17.41 54.38 -42.91
N ILE A 798 -18.35 54.55 -41.98
CA ILE A 798 -18.41 53.77 -40.73
C ILE A 798 -18.77 52.31 -41.05
N GLU A 799 -19.76 52.09 -41.94
CA GLU A 799 -20.14 50.75 -42.37
C GLU A 799 -19.01 50.07 -43.17
N ILE A 800 -18.35 50.79 -44.09
CA ILE A 800 -17.20 50.28 -44.86
C ILE A 800 -16.02 49.95 -43.93
N TYR A 801 -15.77 50.77 -42.91
CA TYR A 801 -14.69 50.53 -41.95
C TYR A 801 -14.91 49.20 -41.20
N VAL A 802 -16.12 48.97 -40.69
CA VAL A 802 -16.45 47.75 -39.95
C VAL A 802 -16.55 46.52 -40.86
N GLN A 803 -17.07 46.65 -42.09
CA GLN A 803 -17.23 45.52 -43.00
C GLN A 803 -15.96 45.15 -43.79
N LYS A 804 -15.14 46.13 -44.19
CA LYS A 804 -14.01 45.93 -45.11
C LYS A 804 -12.63 46.19 -44.51
N VAL A 805 -12.52 47.04 -43.47
CA VAL A 805 -11.21 47.44 -42.94
C VAL A 805 -10.85 46.62 -41.72
N ASN A 806 -11.68 46.62 -40.66
CA ASN A 806 -11.40 45.83 -39.47
C ASN A 806 -12.67 45.36 -38.73
N PRO A 807 -13.17 44.14 -39.02
CA PRO A 807 -14.33 43.56 -38.35
C PRO A 807 -14.14 43.32 -36.84
N SER A 808 -12.89 43.15 -36.38
CA SER A 808 -12.60 42.85 -34.97
C SER A 808 -12.84 44.02 -34.03
N ARG A 809 -12.77 45.27 -34.54
CA ARG A 809 -13.01 46.50 -33.77
C ARG A 809 -14.50 46.87 -33.65
N LEU A 810 -15.39 46.03 -34.18
CA LEU A 810 -16.84 46.16 -34.06
C LEU A 810 -17.31 46.48 -32.61
N PRO A 811 -16.79 45.84 -31.54
CA PRO A 811 -17.16 46.17 -30.15
C PRO A 811 -16.99 47.64 -29.77
N VAL A 812 -15.84 48.22 -30.13
CA VAL A 812 -15.47 49.61 -29.78
C VAL A 812 -16.25 50.62 -30.61
N VAL A 813 -16.50 50.30 -31.89
CA VAL A 813 -17.34 51.13 -32.78
C VAL A 813 -18.79 51.15 -32.30
N ILE A 814 -19.34 50.00 -31.91
CA ILE A 814 -20.67 49.94 -31.29
C ILE A 814 -20.68 50.74 -29.99
N GLY A 815 -19.62 50.65 -29.20
CA GLY A 815 -19.44 51.50 -28.04
C GLY A 815 -19.52 53.00 -28.35
N GLY A 816 -18.74 53.47 -29.32
CA GLY A 816 -18.76 54.88 -29.74
C GLY A 816 -20.08 55.32 -30.39
N LEU A 817 -20.78 54.43 -31.09
CA LEU A 817 -22.12 54.72 -31.65
C LEU A 817 -23.20 54.78 -30.56
N LEU A 818 -23.08 53.97 -29.51
CA LEU A 818 -23.96 54.02 -28.33
C LEU A 818 -23.73 55.31 -27.52
N ASP A 819 -22.51 55.83 -27.46
CA ASP A 819 -22.19 57.10 -26.78
C ASP A 819 -22.76 58.34 -27.51
N VAL A 820 -23.12 58.20 -28.79
CA VAL A 820 -23.66 59.27 -29.65
C VAL A 820 -25.18 59.09 -29.89
N ASP A 821 -25.84 58.22 -29.10
CA ASP A 821 -27.27 57.91 -29.20
C ASP A 821 -27.72 57.49 -30.62
N CYS A 822 -26.91 56.68 -31.31
CA CYS A 822 -27.28 56.13 -32.61
C CYS A 822 -28.49 55.17 -32.51
N ALA A 823 -29.33 55.12 -33.55
CA ALA A 823 -30.53 54.28 -33.57
C ALA A 823 -30.18 52.78 -33.46
N GLU A 824 -30.86 52.07 -32.56
CA GLU A 824 -30.58 50.65 -32.26
C GLU A 824 -30.65 49.73 -33.48
N ASP A 825 -31.50 50.04 -34.46
CA ASP A 825 -31.66 49.23 -35.67
C ASP A 825 -30.41 49.24 -36.56
N VAL A 826 -29.67 50.36 -36.57
CA VAL A 826 -28.40 50.48 -37.30
C VAL A 826 -27.34 49.61 -36.65
N ILE A 827 -27.31 49.58 -35.31
CA ILE A 827 -26.37 48.77 -34.52
C ILE A 827 -26.69 47.28 -34.68
N LYS A 828 -27.96 46.87 -34.59
CA LYS A 828 -28.42 45.49 -34.78
C LYS A 828 -28.07 44.98 -36.19
N ASN A 829 -28.33 45.79 -37.22
CA ASN A 829 -27.97 45.45 -38.60
C ASN A 829 -26.45 45.31 -38.78
N LEU A 830 -25.65 46.19 -38.18
CA LEU A 830 -24.19 46.09 -38.23
C LEU A 830 -23.68 44.76 -37.64
N ILE A 831 -24.23 44.35 -36.49
CA ILE A 831 -23.86 43.09 -35.81
C ILE A 831 -24.29 41.86 -36.61
N MET A 832 -25.49 41.88 -37.20
CA MET A 832 -26.00 40.73 -37.97
C MET A 832 -25.26 40.53 -39.31
N VAL A 833 -24.80 41.62 -39.94
CA VAL A 833 -24.08 41.57 -41.24
C VAL A 833 -22.65 41.04 -41.07
N VAL A 834 -21.99 41.36 -39.95
CA VAL A 834 -20.62 40.94 -39.68
C VAL A 834 -20.63 39.58 -38.96
N ARG A 835 -20.76 38.47 -39.70
CA ARG A 835 -20.70 37.12 -39.10
C ARG A 835 -19.26 36.66 -38.86
N GLY A 836 -18.87 36.51 -37.58
CA GLY A 836 -17.85 35.54 -37.16
C GLY A 836 -16.37 35.95 -37.13
N GLN A 837 -16.02 37.24 -37.03
CA GLN A 837 -14.60 37.68 -36.99
C GLN A 837 -14.30 38.72 -35.88
N PHE A 838 -14.94 38.62 -34.73
CA PHE A 838 -14.64 39.45 -33.55
C PHE A 838 -14.82 38.64 -32.26
N SER A 839 -14.15 39.06 -31.18
CA SER A 839 -14.25 38.39 -29.88
C SER A 839 -15.62 38.61 -29.25
N THR A 840 -16.31 37.50 -28.95
CA THR A 840 -17.60 37.53 -28.25
C THR A 840 -17.46 38.13 -26.85
N ASP A 841 -16.36 37.87 -26.15
CA ASP A 841 -16.09 38.41 -24.81
C ASP A 841 -15.92 39.94 -24.81
N GLU A 842 -15.19 40.50 -25.79
CA GLU A 842 -14.96 41.94 -25.89
C GLU A 842 -16.23 42.71 -26.28
N LEU A 843 -17.04 42.15 -27.19
CA LEU A 843 -18.34 42.74 -27.56
C LEU A 843 -19.28 42.80 -26.35
N VAL A 844 -19.36 41.70 -25.61
CA VAL A 844 -20.19 41.60 -24.42
C VAL A 844 -19.71 42.60 -23.38
N ALA A 845 -18.39 42.74 -23.17
CA ALA A 845 -17.81 43.71 -22.22
C ALA A 845 -18.08 45.18 -22.57
N GLU A 846 -17.93 45.60 -23.84
CA GLU A 846 -18.16 47.00 -24.26
C GLU A 846 -19.63 47.42 -24.21
N VAL A 847 -20.53 46.48 -24.49
CA VAL A 847 -21.99 46.68 -24.37
C VAL A 847 -22.43 46.58 -22.90
N GLU A 848 -21.78 45.75 -22.10
CA GLU A 848 -21.97 45.62 -20.65
C GLU A 848 -21.58 46.89 -19.89
N LYS A 849 -20.42 47.49 -20.20
CA LYS A 849 -20.00 48.79 -19.60
C LYS A 849 -21.03 49.89 -19.78
N ARG A 850 -21.80 49.86 -20.86
CA ARG A 850 -22.85 50.84 -21.21
C ARG A 850 -24.25 50.39 -20.82
N ASN A 851 -24.39 49.27 -20.10
CA ASN A 851 -25.66 48.67 -19.65
C ASN A 851 -26.67 48.36 -20.79
N ARG A 852 -26.20 48.03 -22.00
CA ARG A 852 -27.06 47.75 -23.19
C ARG A 852 -27.01 46.28 -23.65
N LEU A 853 -26.65 45.34 -22.77
CA LEU A 853 -26.42 43.91 -23.06
C LEU A 853 -27.55 43.18 -23.81
N LYS A 854 -28.81 43.60 -23.59
CA LYS A 854 -29.99 43.03 -24.28
C LYS A 854 -29.95 43.17 -25.80
N LEU A 855 -29.18 44.11 -26.33
CA LEU A 855 -29.05 44.34 -27.77
C LEU A 855 -28.41 43.13 -28.49
N LEU A 856 -27.61 42.33 -27.78
CA LEU A 856 -26.91 41.16 -28.34
C LEU A 856 -27.73 39.86 -28.30
N LEU A 857 -28.89 39.86 -27.63
CA LEU A 857 -29.68 38.65 -27.38
C LEU A 857 -30.03 37.86 -28.67
N PRO A 858 -30.58 38.47 -29.74
CA PRO A 858 -30.97 37.72 -30.93
C PRO A 858 -29.78 37.07 -31.65
N TRP A 859 -28.59 37.65 -31.50
CA TRP A 859 -27.36 37.16 -32.11
C TRP A 859 -26.75 36.00 -31.32
N LEU A 860 -26.72 36.07 -29.98
CA LEU A 860 -26.21 34.98 -29.13
C LEU A 860 -27.08 33.73 -29.20
N GLU A 861 -28.41 33.87 -29.26
CA GLU A 861 -29.34 32.72 -29.40
C GLU A 861 -29.17 32.00 -30.74
N SER A 862 -28.95 32.75 -31.83
CA SER A 862 -28.65 32.16 -33.15
C SER A 862 -27.37 31.33 -33.13
N ARG A 863 -26.35 31.74 -32.37
CA ARG A 863 -25.05 31.04 -32.29
C ARG A 863 -25.13 29.71 -31.54
N ILE A 864 -25.98 29.63 -30.51
CA ILE A 864 -26.20 28.39 -29.75
C ILE A 864 -27.02 27.39 -30.58
N HIS A 865 -27.99 27.87 -31.36
CA HIS A 865 -28.75 27.00 -32.26
C HIS A 865 -27.88 26.40 -33.39
N GLU A 866 -26.79 27.09 -33.76
CA GLU A 866 -25.78 26.59 -34.71
C GLU A 866 -24.81 25.58 -34.06
N GLY A 867 -24.94 25.26 -32.76
CA GLY A 867 -24.16 24.24 -32.06
C GLY A 867 -22.82 24.73 -31.49
N CYS A 868 -22.66 26.02 -31.24
CA CYS A 868 -21.42 26.58 -30.70
C CYS A 868 -21.20 26.19 -29.23
N GLU A 869 -20.06 25.57 -28.90
CA GLU A 869 -19.71 25.12 -27.54
C GLU A 869 -18.88 26.13 -26.73
N GLU A 870 -18.63 27.32 -27.28
CA GLU A 870 -17.71 28.31 -26.70
C GLU A 870 -18.18 28.84 -25.33
N PRO A 871 -17.34 28.79 -24.26
CA PRO A 871 -17.71 29.25 -22.92
C PRO A 871 -18.11 30.72 -22.85
N ALA A 872 -17.45 31.60 -23.60
CA ALA A 872 -17.74 33.04 -23.68
C ALA A 872 -19.19 33.35 -24.07
N THR A 873 -19.69 32.66 -25.10
CA THR A 873 -21.06 32.82 -25.62
C THR A 873 -22.08 32.39 -24.56
N HIS A 874 -21.82 31.27 -23.88
CA HIS A 874 -22.67 30.76 -22.82
C HIS A 874 -22.62 31.59 -21.54
N ASN A 875 -21.45 32.13 -21.19
CA ASN A 875 -21.26 33.05 -20.07
C ASN A 875 -22.03 34.37 -20.31
N ALA A 876 -21.94 34.94 -21.51
CA ALA A 876 -22.66 36.16 -21.87
C ALA A 876 -24.18 35.97 -21.89
N LEU A 877 -24.66 34.84 -22.44
CA LEU A 877 -26.08 34.51 -22.41
C LEU A 877 -26.56 34.25 -20.98
N ALA A 878 -25.76 33.56 -20.15
CA ALA A 878 -26.06 33.41 -18.72
C ALA A 878 -26.25 34.79 -18.07
N LYS A 879 -25.30 35.73 -18.26
CA LYS A 879 -25.42 37.10 -17.75
C LYS A 879 -26.67 37.82 -18.27
N ILE A 880 -27.00 37.71 -19.56
CA ILE A 880 -28.19 38.36 -20.14
C ILE A 880 -29.49 37.74 -19.62
N TYR A 881 -29.57 36.42 -19.48
CA TYR A 881 -30.74 35.73 -18.92
C TYR A 881 -30.91 36.00 -17.43
N ILE A 882 -29.82 36.20 -16.69
CA ILE A 882 -29.84 36.70 -15.31
C ILE A 882 -30.39 38.14 -15.28
N ASP A 883 -29.87 39.03 -16.13
CA ASP A 883 -30.27 40.45 -16.20
C ASP A 883 -31.69 40.67 -16.74
N SER A 884 -32.15 39.79 -17.63
CA SER A 884 -33.47 39.83 -18.25
C SER A 884 -34.51 38.99 -17.50
N ASN A 885 -34.08 38.28 -16.44
CA ASN A 885 -34.86 37.31 -15.66
C ASN A 885 -35.58 36.27 -16.54
N ASN A 886 -34.91 35.78 -17.58
CA ASN A 886 -35.45 34.79 -18.50
C ASN A 886 -34.98 33.39 -18.11
N ASN A 887 -35.66 32.77 -17.14
CA ASN A 887 -35.35 31.43 -16.60
C ASN A 887 -33.84 31.12 -16.40
N PRO A 888 -33.07 32.01 -15.73
CA PRO A 888 -31.62 31.85 -15.58
C PRO A 888 -31.23 30.57 -14.84
N GLU A 889 -32.04 30.15 -13.86
CA GLU A 889 -31.79 28.94 -13.08
C GLU A 889 -31.81 27.65 -13.93
N ARG A 890 -32.73 27.58 -14.91
CA ARG A 890 -32.82 26.44 -15.82
C ARG A 890 -31.60 26.38 -16.73
N PHE A 891 -31.17 27.53 -17.25
CA PHE A 891 -29.99 27.63 -18.08
C PHE A 891 -28.71 27.22 -17.34
N LEU A 892 -28.55 27.66 -16.09
CA LEU A 892 -27.40 27.28 -15.25
C LEU A 892 -27.41 25.79 -14.87
N LYS A 893 -28.58 25.14 -14.78
CA LYS A 893 -28.65 23.70 -14.47
C LYS A 893 -28.48 22.80 -15.70
N GLU A 894 -29.06 23.16 -16.84
CA GLU A 894 -29.06 22.32 -18.05
C GLU A 894 -27.81 22.48 -18.91
N ASN A 895 -27.11 23.62 -18.84
CA ASN A 895 -26.00 23.92 -19.73
C ASN A 895 -24.64 23.45 -19.16
N THR A 896 -23.94 22.60 -19.93
CA THR A 896 -22.65 22.00 -19.56
C THR A 896 -21.42 22.80 -19.97
N PHE A 897 -21.57 23.91 -20.69
CA PHE A 897 -20.43 24.55 -21.38
C PHE A 897 -20.04 25.94 -20.81
N TYR A 898 -20.78 26.49 -19.84
CA TYR A 898 -20.40 27.74 -19.16
C TYR A 898 -19.37 27.50 -18.05
N ASP A 899 -18.52 28.51 -17.79
CA ASP A 899 -17.54 28.51 -16.70
C ASP A 899 -18.18 28.95 -15.37
N SER A 900 -18.26 28.01 -14.44
CA SER A 900 -18.85 28.19 -13.11
C SER A 900 -18.18 29.27 -12.28
N THR A 901 -16.87 29.51 -12.44
CA THR A 901 -16.13 30.50 -11.64
C THR A 901 -16.38 31.92 -12.09
N VAL A 902 -16.46 32.15 -13.40
CA VAL A 902 -16.70 33.48 -14.00
C VAL A 902 -18.17 33.90 -13.83
N VAL A 903 -19.09 32.98 -14.10
CA VAL A 903 -20.53 33.22 -13.91
C VAL A 903 -20.87 33.31 -12.41
N GLY A 904 -20.24 32.48 -11.56
CA GLY A 904 -20.39 32.54 -10.10
C GLY A 904 -20.02 33.91 -9.54
N LYS A 905 -18.82 34.43 -9.84
CA LYS A 905 -18.37 35.77 -9.41
C LYS A 905 -19.24 36.90 -9.93
N TYR A 906 -19.84 36.72 -11.11
CA TYR A 906 -20.79 37.70 -11.64
C TYR A 906 -22.11 37.70 -10.87
N CYS A 907 -22.61 36.51 -10.56
CA CYS A 907 -23.84 36.34 -9.78
C CYS A 907 -23.69 36.85 -8.35
N GLU A 908 -22.50 36.73 -7.72
CA GLU A 908 -22.23 37.23 -6.35
C GLU A 908 -22.69 38.67 -6.14
N LYS A 909 -22.55 39.53 -7.16
CA LYS A 909 -22.90 40.96 -7.06
C LYS A 909 -24.36 41.28 -7.37
N ARG A 910 -25.10 40.38 -8.03
CA ARG A 910 -26.46 40.62 -8.53
C ARG A 910 -27.50 39.78 -7.81
N ASP A 911 -27.30 38.47 -7.85
CA ASP A 911 -28.12 37.49 -7.15
C ASP A 911 -27.20 36.41 -6.55
N PRO A 912 -26.83 36.55 -5.27
CA PRO A 912 -26.03 35.58 -4.55
C PRO A 912 -26.61 34.14 -4.60
N HIS A 913 -27.92 33.95 -4.82
CA HIS A 913 -28.52 32.62 -4.95
C HIS A 913 -28.14 31.93 -6.27
N LEU A 914 -28.10 32.67 -7.37
CA LEU A 914 -27.66 32.14 -8.67
C LEU A 914 -26.15 31.84 -8.68
N ALA A 915 -25.37 32.55 -7.84
CA ALA A 915 -23.96 32.25 -7.63
C ALA A 915 -23.77 30.87 -7.00
N CYS A 916 -24.57 30.55 -5.98
CA CYS A 916 -24.56 29.22 -5.36
C CYS A 916 -24.83 28.11 -6.39
N VAL A 917 -25.82 28.29 -7.28
CA VAL A 917 -26.15 27.30 -8.33
C VAL A 917 -24.98 27.13 -9.32
N ALA A 918 -24.33 28.22 -9.69
CA ALA A 918 -23.17 28.17 -10.59
C ALA A 918 -21.97 27.44 -9.96
N TYR A 919 -21.68 27.72 -8.69
CA TYR A 919 -20.59 27.08 -7.94
C TYR A 919 -20.87 25.62 -7.57
N GLU A 920 -22.12 25.26 -7.27
CA GLU A 920 -22.56 23.88 -6.99
C GLU A 920 -22.25 22.95 -8.17
N ARG A 921 -22.43 23.41 -9.41
CA ARG A 921 -22.06 22.64 -10.62
C ARG A 921 -20.54 22.44 -10.74
N GLY A 922 -19.75 23.47 -10.41
CA GLY A 922 -18.29 23.49 -10.59
C GLY A 922 -17.49 22.78 -9.50
N GLN A 923 -18.14 22.28 -8.45
CA GLN A 923 -17.50 21.73 -7.23
C GLN A 923 -16.49 22.71 -6.60
N CYS A 924 -16.78 24.02 -6.66
CA CYS A 924 -15.97 25.07 -6.05
C CYS A 924 -16.37 25.25 -4.58
N ASP A 925 -16.10 24.23 -3.76
CA ASP A 925 -16.61 24.09 -2.39
C ASP A 925 -16.28 25.30 -1.48
N LEU A 926 -15.04 25.81 -1.55
CA LEU A 926 -14.57 26.91 -0.70
C LEU A 926 -15.14 28.28 -1.09
N ASP A 927 -15.30 28.55 -2.39
CA ASP A 927 -15.85 29.81 -2.89
C ASP A 927 -17.35 29.90 -2.60
N LEU A 928 -18.09 28.78 -2.70
CA LEU A 928 -19.50 28.71 -2.31
C LEU A 928 -19.70 28.99 -0.82
N ILE A 929 -18.91 28.36 0.05
CA ILE A 929 -18.95 28.60 1.50
C ILE A 929 -18.66 30.07 1.80
N LYS A 930 -17.64 30.66 1.15
CA LYS A 930 -17.30 32.07 1.35
C LYS A 930 -18.43 33.02 0.95
N VAL A 931 -19.05 32.82 -0.22
CA VAL A 931 -20.16 33.66 -0.70
C VAL A 931 -21.39 33.52 0.19
N CYS A 932 -21.67 32.30 0.67
CA CYS A 932 -22.77 32.07 1.59
C CYS A 932 -22.57 32.75 2.94
N ASN A 933 -21.36 32.66 3.51
CA ASN A 933 -21.02 33.32 4.77
C ASN A 933 -21.04 34.85 4.66
N GLU A 934 -20.50 35.42 3.57
CA GLU A 934 -20.48 36.87 3.34
C GLU A 934 -21.88 37.46 3.11
N ASN A 935 -22.80 36.72 2.47
CA ASN A 935 -24.16 37.19 2.13
C ASN A 935 -25.26 36.63 3.04
N SER A 936 -24.89 35.95 4.14
CA SER A 936 -25.83 35.30 5.06
C SER A 936 -26.79 34.30 4.40
N LEU A 937 -26.37 33.66 3.30
CA LEU A 937 -27.14 32.64 2.57
C LEU A 937 -27.02 31.24 3.20
N PHE A 938 -27.10 31.19 4.53
CA PHE A 938 -26.93 29.96 5.30
C PHE A 938 -27.95 28.87 4.94
N LYS A 939 -29.11 29.23 4.39
CA LYS A 939 -30.11 28.28 3.86
C LYS A 939 -29.60 27.51 2.64
N SER A 940 -28.93 28.19 1.71
CA SER A 940 -28.36 27.57 0.50
C SER A 940 -27.11 26.77 0.85
N GLU A 941 -26.29 27.31 1.75
CA GLU A 941 -25.10 26.65 2.31
C GLU A 941 -25.45 25.35 3.02
N ALA A 942 -26.48 25.37 3.87
CA ALA A 942 -26.97 24.20 4.58
C ALA A 942 -27.43 23.10 3.60
N ARG A 943 -28.17 23.45 2.55
CA ARG A 943 -28.61 22.49 1.52
C ARG A 943 -27.41 21.87 0.78
N TYR A 944 -26.40 22.69 0.47
CA TYR A 944 -25.20 22.24 -0.23
C TYR A 944 -24.37 21.26 0.62
N LEU A 945 -24.10 21.62 1.89
CA LEU A 945 -23.32 20.78 2.81
C LEU A 945 -23.99 19.42 3.08
N VAL A 946 -25.33 19.41 3.18
CA VAL A 946 -26.11 18.18 3.37
C VAL A 946 -26.01 17.26 2.14
N ARG A 947 -26.11 17.81 0.92
CA ARG A 947 -26.00 17.02 -0.33
C ARG A 947 -24.59 16.53 -0.65
N ARG A 948 -23.55 17.29 -0.29
CA ARG A 948 -22.16 16.97 -0.63
C ARG A 948 -21.60 15.79 0.17
N LYS A 949 -22.18 15.48 1.34
CA LYS A 949 -21.87 14.33 2.21
C LYS A 949 -20.38 14.22 2.62
N ASP A 950 -19.62 15.33 2.60
CA ASP A 950 -18.17 15.32 2.87
C ASP A 950 -17.84 15.66 4.34
N PRO A 951 -17.23 14.73 5.10
CA PRO A 951 -16.85 14.94 6.50
C PRO A 951 -15.82 16.06 6.70
N GLU A 952 -14.92 16.32 5.75
CA GLU A 952 -13.87 17.33 5.89
C GLU A 952 -14.44 18.75 5.78
N LEU A 953 -15.41 18.96 4.87
CA LEU A 953 -16.15 20.21 4.77
C LEU A 953 -16.97 20.46 6.04
N TRP A 954 -17.63 19.43 6.59
CA TRP A 954 -18.34 19.55 7.86
C TRP A 954 -17.42 19.93 9.03
N ALA A 955 -16.21 19.37 9.09
CA ALA A 955 -15.24 19.70 10.14
C ALA A 955 -14.79 21.17 10.06
N ASN A 956 -14.47 21.67 8.86
CA ASN A 956 -14.05 23.06 8.65
C ASN A 956 -15.14 24.07 9.03
N VAL A 957 -16.39 23.77 8.72
CA VAL A 957 -17.51 24.69 8.94
C VAL A 957 -18.01 24.65 10.40
N LEU A 958 -17.89 23.51 11.08
CA LEU A 958 -18.30 23.32 12.48
C LEU A 958 -17.21 23.64 13.51
N GLU A 959 -16.06 24.19 13.10
CA GLU A 959 -15.01 24.62 14.04
C GLU A 959 -15.50 25.65 15.07
N GLU A 960 -15.01 25.53 16.31
CA GLU A 960 -15.35 26.45 17.41
C GLU A 960 -14.99 27.92 17.13
N ASN A 961 -14.00 28.16 16.28
CA ASN A 961 -13.54 29.50 15.92
C ASN A 961 -14.38 30.17 14.83
N ASN A 962 -15.34 29.47 14.22
CA ASN A 962 -16.15 30.03 13.14
C ASN A 962 -17.28 30.94 13.69
N PRO A 963 -17.27 32.25 13.39
CA PRO A 963 -18.27 33.20 13.89
C PRO A 963 -19.70 32.94 13.37
N PHE A 964 -19.86 32.24 12.24
CA PHE A 964 -21.16 31.97 11.63
C PHE A 964 -21.74 30.59 11.97
N ARG A 965 -21.02 29.80 12.78
CA ARG A 965 -21.37 28.42 13.17
C ARG A 965 -22.81 28.29 13.65
N ARG A 966 -23.30 29.19 14.52
CA ARG A 966 -24.66 29.12 15.08
C ARG A 966 -25.74 29.34 14.02
N GLN A 967 -25.56 30.35 13.17
CA GLN A 967 -26.54 30.73 12.15
C GLN A 967 -26.68 29.64 11.08
N LEU A 968 -25.58 28.97 10.75
CA LEU A 968 -25.61 27.83 9.86
C LEU A 968 -26.30 26.62 10.51
N ILE A 969 -25.97 26.29 11.76
CA ILE A 969 -26.62 25.18 12.49
C ILE A 969 -28.14 25.39 12.53
N ASP A 970 -28.59 26.60 12.87
CA ASP A 970 -30.02 26.92 12.93
C ASP A 970 -30.70 26.72 11.56
N GLN A 971 -30.03 27.06 10.44
CA GLN A 971 -30.57 26.86 9.08
C GLN A 971 -30.50 25.41 8.59
N VAL A 972 -29.49 24.64 9.01
CA VAL A 972 -29.41 23.18 8.76
C VAL A 972 -30.60 22.48 9.41
N VAL A 973 -30.88 22.81 10.68
CA VAL A 973 -31.99 22.25 11.47
C VAL A 973 -33.35 22.70 10.91
N GLN A 974 -33.50 23.99 10.58
CA GLN A 974 -34.80 24.52 10.19
C GLN A 974 -35.19 24.21 8.75
N THR A 975 -34.22 24.15 7.83
CA THR A 975 -34.51 24.35 6.41
C THR A 975 -33.93 23.31 5.46
N ALA A 976 -32.67 22.89 5.63
CA ALA A 976 -32.06 21.94 4.70
C ALA A 976 -32.59 20.51 4.89
N LEU A 977 -32.80 20.10 6.15
CA LEU A 977 -33.20 18.73 6.47
C LEU A 977 -34.71 18.47 6.42
N SER A 978 -35.54 19.52 6.37
CA SER A 978 -36.98 19.39 6.16
C SER A 978 -37.34 19.12 4.70
N GLU A 979 -36.44 19.43 3.76
CA GLU A 979 -36.63 19.28 2.32
C GLU A 979 -35.96 18.02 1.74
N THR A 980 -35.01 17.41 2.45
CA THR A 980 -34.33 16.20 2.01
C THR A 980 -35.16 14.96 2.31
N GLN A 981 -35.21 14.02 1.36
CA GLN A 981 -35.89 12.72 1.51
C GLN A 981 -34.89 11.55 1.61
N ASP A 982 -33.58 11.83 1.56
CA ASP A 982 -32.52 10.81 1.61
C ASP A 982 -32.05 10.56 3.07
N PRO A 983 -32.22 9.34 3.61
CA PRO A 983 -31.76 8.99 4.96
C PRO A 983 -30.25 9.10 5.17
N GLU A 984 -29.44 8.95 4.11
CA GLU A 984 -27.98 9.05 4.24
C GLU A 984 -27.50 10.46 4.49
N GLU A 985 -28.11 11.45 3.83
CA GLU A 985 -27.81 12.87 4.03
C GLU A 985 -28.02 13.27 5.49
N VAL A 986 -29.14 12.85 6.08
CA VAL A 986 -29.46 13.06 7.49
C VAL A 986 -28.44 12.35 8.40
N SER A 987 -28.07 11.10 8.07
CA SER A 987 -27.12 10.33 8.89
C SER A 987 -25.72 10.96 8.93
N VAL A 988 -25.21 11.47 7.80
CA VAL A 988 -23.89 12.12 7.75
C VAL A 988 -23.90 13.43 8.54
N THR A 989 -24.96 14.24 8.42
CA THR A 989 -25.13 15.46 9.21
C THR A 989 -25.19 15.17 10.71
N VAL A 990 -25.93 14.14 11.13
CA VAL A 990 -25.99 13.73 12.54
C VAL A 990 -24.61 13.29 13.06
N LYS A 991 -23.85 12.52 12.28
CA LYS A 991 -22.47 12.13 12.64
C LYS A 991 -21.53 13.32 12.76
N ALA A 992 -21.64 14.30 11.87
CA ALA A 992 -20.86 15.53 11.93
C ALA A 992 -21.15 16.31 13.22
N PHE A 993 -22.43 16.45 13.61
CA PHE A 993 -22.84 17.13 14.83
C PHE A 993 -22.42 16.38 16.11
N MET A 994 -22.45 15.04 16.10
CA MET A 994 -21.91 14.23 17.20
C MET A 994 -20.40 14.40 17.36
N THR A 995 -19.68 14.50 16.24
CA THR A 995 -18.21 14.69 16.25
C THR A 995 -17.83 16.08 16.73
N ALA A 996 -18.69 17.07 16.48
CA ALA A 996 -18.53 18.46 16.91
C ALA A 996 -19.07 18.76 18.33
N ASP A 997 -19.49 17.73 19.09
CA ASP A 997 -19.98 17.80 20.47
C ASP A 997 -21.16 18.77 20.72
N LEU A 998 -22.19 18.70 19.87
CA LEU A 998 -23.40 19.56 19.94
C LEU A 998 -24.68 18.75 20.27
N PRO A 999 -24.88 18.28 21.52
CA PRO A 999 -25.97 17.36 21.87
C PRO A 999 -27.36 18.00 21.91
N ASN A 1000 -27.49 19.28 22.28
CA ASN A 1000 -28.79 19.94 22.41
C ASN A 1000 -29.39 20.28 21.04
N GLU A 1001 -28.56 20.76 20.12
CA GLU A 1001 -28.91 21.06 18.74
C GLU A 1001 -29.25 19.79 17.96
N LEU A 1002 -28.60 18.67 18.31
CA LEU A 1002 -28.87 17.35 17.73
C LEU A 1002 -30.21 16.77 18.21
N ILE A 1003 -30.62 17.03 19.45
CA ILE A 1003 -31.97 16.68 19.94
C ILE A 1003 -33.03 17.47 19.17
N GLU A 1004 -32.88 18.79 19.05
CA GLU A 1004 -33.84 19.64 18.32
C GLU A 1004 -33.96 19.22 16.84
N LEU A 1005 -32.84 18.87 16.20
CA LEU A 1005 -32.78 18.33 14.84
C LEU A 1005 -33.54 17.00 14.72
N LEU A 1006 -33.25 16.04 15.59
CA LEU A 1006 -33.83 14.72 15.52
C LEU A 1006 -35.32 14.72 15.91
N GLU A 1007 -35.74 15.55 16.87
CA GLU A 1007 -37.16 15.73 17.21
C GLU A 1007 -37.95 16.18 15.98
N LYS A 1008 -37.47 17.21 15.27
CA LYS A 1008 -38.16 17.77 14.10
C LYS A 1008 -38.20 16.80 12.91
N ILE A 1009 -37.14 16.03 12.67
CA ILE A 1009 -37.09 15.07 11.56
C ILE A 1009 -37.95 13.84 11.85
N VAL A 1010 -37.88 13.31 13.07
CA VAL A 1010 -38.53 12.04 13.43
C VAL A 1010 -40.00 12.24 13.79
N LEU A 1011 -40.38 13.35 14.43
CA LEU A 1011 -41.76 13.60 14.87
C LEU A 1011 -42.61 14.35 13.84
N ASP A 1012 -42.03 15.31 13.09
CA ASP A 1012 -42.81 16.15 12.17
C ASP A 1012 -42.78 15.66 10.71
N ASN A 1013 -41.80 14.85 10.30
CA ASN A 1013 -41.60 14.46 8.89
C ASN A 1013 -41.92 12.98 8.62
N SER A 1014 -43.06 12.72 7.97
CA SER A 1014 -43.66 11.38 7.78
C SER A 1014 -42.80 10.34 7.04
N VAL A 1015 -41.75 10.76 6.30
CA VAL A 1015 -40.88 9.86 5.53
C VAL A 1015 -39.80 9.23 6.42
N PHE A 1016 -39.36 9.93 7.47
CA PHE A 1016 -38.29 9.47 8.37
C PHE A 1016 -38.81 8.98 9.71
N SER A 1017 -40.09 9.23 10.00
CA SER A 1017 -40.76 8.72 11.19
C SER A 1017 -40.76 7.20 11.26
N GLU A 1018 -40.55 6.46 10.17
CA GLU A 1018 -40.42 4.99 10.21
C GLU A 1018 -38.97 4.48 10.30
N HIS A 1019 -37.97 5.37 10.22
CA HIS A 1019 -36.57 4.97 10.07
C HIS A 1019 -35.91 4.63 11.41
N ARG A 1020 -35.77 3.33 11.68
CA ARG A 1020 -35.26 2.75 12.94
C ARG A 1020 -33.99 3.40 13.49
N ASN A 1021 -32.99 3.64 12.65
CA ASN A 1021 -31.72 4.18 13.11
C ASN A 1021 -31.83 5.63 13.63
N LEU A 1022 -32.74 6.43 13.07
CA LEU A 1022 -32.93 7.82 13.48
C LEU A 1022 -33.73 7.89 14.79
N GLN A 1023 -34.75 7.03 14.93
CA GLN A 1023 -35.46 6.89 16.21
C GLN A 1023 -34.52 6.41 17.33
N ASN A 1024 -33.63 5.46 17.03
CA ASN A 1024 -32.63 4.99 17.98
C ASN A 1024 -31.71 6.14 18.41
N LEU A 1025 -31.20 6.92 17.47
CA LEU A 1025 -30.33 8.07 17.76
C LEU A 1025 -31.05 9.14 18.58
N LEU A 1026 -32.33 9.41 18.32
CA LEU A 1026 -33.11 10.37 19.10
C LEU A 1026 -33.24 9.94 20.56
N ILE A 1027 -33.64 8.69 20.80
CA ILE A 1027 -33.80 8.17 22.15
C ILE A 1027 -32.45 8.10 22.88
N LEU A 1028 -31.38 7.64 22.21
CA LEU A 1028 -30.04 7.56 22.79
C LEU A 1028 -29.47 8.94 23.15
N THR A 1029 -29.72 9.94 22.32
CA THR A 1029 -29.27 11.32 22.59
C THR A 1029 -30.08 11.93 23.74
N ALA A 1030 -31.40 11.70 23.76
CA ALA A 1030 -32.26 12.12 24.87
C ALA A 1030 -31.84 11.49 26.21
N ILE A 1031 -31.53 10.19 26.25
CA ILE A 1031 -31.03 9.51 27.46
C ILE A 1031 -29.76 10.19 28.02
N LYS A 1032 -28.87 10.67 27.13
CA LYS A 1032 -27.63 11.34 27.52
C LYS A 1032 -27.79 12.81 27.92
N ALA A 1033 -28.66 13.56 27.24
CA ALA A 1033 -28.72 15.02 27.39
C ALA A 1033 -30.02 15.55 28.05
N ASP A 1034 -31.19 14.90 27.88
CA ASP A 1034 -32.44 15.28 28.55
C ASP A 1034 -33.33 14.07 28.87
N ARG A 1035 -33.18 13.55 30.10
CA ARG A 1035 -33.89 12.35 30.59
C ARG A 1035 -35.41 12.54 30.68
N THR A 1036 -35.91 13.77 30.76
CA THR A 1036 -37.34 14.03 31.00
C THR A 1036 -38.23 13.72 29.80
N ARG A 1037 -37.68 13.81 28.58
CA ARG A 1037 -38.41 13.61 27.32
C ARG A 1037 -38.40 12.17 26.81
N VAL A 1038 -37.56 11.31 27.40
CA VAL A 1038 -37.37 9.91 26.97
C VAL A 1038 -38.68 9.12 26.98
N MET A 1039 -39.49 9.31 28.03
CA MET A 1039 -40.79 8.65 28.15
C MET A 1039 -41.80 9.12 27.09
N GLU A 1040 -41.75 10.40 26.69
CA GLU A 1040 -42.60 10.92 25.60
C GLU A 1040 -42.22 10.29 24.26
N TYR A 1041 -40.92 10.16 23.96
CA TYR A 1041 -40.44 9.51 22.73
C TYR A 1041 -40.75 8.02 22.68
N ILE A 1042 -40.59 7.30 23.79
CA ILE A 1042 -40.95 5.87 23.88
C ILE A 1042 -42.43 5.65 23.55
N ASN A 1043 -43.30 6.53 24.02
CA ASN A 1043 -44.73 6.44 23.78
C ASN A 1043 -45.12 6.80 22.34
N ARG A 1044 -44.47 7.81 21.73
CA ARG A 1044 -44.79 8.29 20.37
C ARG A 1044 -44.13 7.51 19.24
N LEU A 1045 -42.98 6.88 19.48
CA LEU A 1045 -42.20 6.19 18.46
C LEU A 1045 -42.46 4.68 18.49
N ASP A 1046 -42.53 4.03 17.33
CA ASP A 1046 -42.91 2.61 17.21
C ASP A 1046 -41.86 1.73 16.51
N ASN A 1047 -40.87 2.31 15.82
CA ASN A 1047 -39.95 1.58 14.92
C ASN A 1047 -38.50 1.58 15.42
N TYR A 1048 -38.26 1.61 16.73
CA TYR A 1048 -36.91 1.60 17.30
C TYR A 1048 -36.50 0.21 17.82
N ASP A 1049 -35.21 0.03 18.08
CA ASP A 1049 -34.66 -1.22 18.62
C ASP A 1049 -34.99 -1.36 20.12
N ALA A 1050 -36.12 -1.99 20.40
CA ALA A 1050 -36.66 -2.10 21.75
C ALA A 1050 -35.70 -2.81 22.74
N PRO A 1051 -35.10 -3.98 22.43
CA PRO A 1051 -34.13 -4.62 23.33
C PRO A 1051 -32.90 -3.75 23.64
N ASP A 1052 -32.29 -3.16 22.61
CA ASP A 1052 -31.04 -2.41 22.78
C ASP A 1052 -31.28 -1.11 23.56
N ILE A 1053 -32.35 -0.39 23.23
CA ILE A 1053 -32.70 0.86 23.90
C ILE A 1053 -33.15 0.61 25.34
N ALA A 1054 -33.93 -0.44 25.59
CA ALA A 1054 -34.35 -0.78 26.94
C ALA A 1054 -33.16 -1.16 27.83
N ASN A 1055 -32.18 -1.92 27.31
CA ASN A 1055 -30.95 -2.23 28.05
C ASN A 1055 -30.10 -0.98 28.34
N ILE A 1056 -30.04 -0.03 27.40
CA ILE A 1056 -29.35 1.24 27.60
C ILE A 1056 -30.10 2.13 28.60
N ALA A 1057 -31.43 2.10 28.60
CA ALA A 1057 -32.26 2.79 29.60
C ALA A 1057 -32.04 2.19 31.02
N ILE A 1058 -31.99 0.86 31.15
CA ILE A 1058 -31.64 0.16 32.40
C ILE A 1058 -30.25 0.60 32.90
N SER A 1059 -29.28 0.68 32.00
CA SER A 1059 -27.91 1.11 32.33
C SER A 1059 -27.83 2.56 32.80
N ASN A 1060 -28.83 3.39 32.47
CA ASN A 1060 -28.92 4.81 32.88
C ASN A 1060 -29.99 5.05 33.96
N GLU A 1061 -30.45 4.00 34.65
CA GLU A 1061 -31.42 4.03 35.76
C GLU A 1061 -32.86 4.47 35.38
N LEU A 1062 -33.23 4.38 34.09
CA LEU A 1062 -34.57 4.69 33.58
C LEU A 1062 -35.42 3.41 33.47
N PHE A 1063 -35.83 2.87 34.62
CA PHE A 1063 -36.48 1.54 34.70
C PHE A 1063 -37.94 1.52 34.27
N GLU A 1064 -38.70 2.61 34.51
CA GLU A 1064 -40.12 2.71 34.09
C GLU A 1064 -40.22 2.86 32.55
N GLU A 1065 -39.29 3.61 31.96
CA GLU A 1065 -39.10 3.74 30.51
C GLU A 1065 -38.73 2.39 29.87
N ALA A 1066 -37.78 1.66 30.46
CA ALA A 1066 -37.40 0.32 30.00
C ALA A 1066 -38.57 -0.68 30.09
N PHE A 1067 -39.36 -0.64 31.17
CA PHE A 1067 -40.56 -1.46 31.30
C PHE A 1067 -41.62 -1.10 30.25
N ALA A 1068 -41.85 0.20 29.99
CA ALA A 1068 -42.78 0.66 28.98
C ALA A 1068 -42.37 0.21 27.56
N ILE A 1069 -41.07 0.24 27.25
CA ILE A 1069 -40.53 -0.28 25.98
C ILE A 1069 -40.82 -1.77 25.85
N PHE A 1070 -40.41 -2.60 26.81
CA PHE A 1070 -40.62 -4.05 26.71
C PHE A 1070 -42.09 -4.44 26.64
N LYS A 1071 -42.96 -3.71 27.35
CA LYS A 1071 -44.41 -3.87 27.29
C LYS A 1071 -45.00 -3.47 25.94
N LYS A 1072 -44.46 -2.46 25.28
CA LYS A 1072 -44.96 -1.95 24.00
C LYS A 1072 -44.63 -2.90 22.83
N PHE A 1073 -43.51 -3.62 22.90
CA PHE A 1073 -43.05 -4.54 21.86
C PHE A 1073 -43.31 -6.03 22.17
N ASP A 1074 -44.22 -6.33 23.10
CA ASP A 1074 -44.64 -7.69 23.49
C ASP A 1074 -43.48 -8.61 23.95
N VAL A 1075 -42.37 -8.05 24.44
CA VAL A 1075 -41.25 -8.83 25.00
C VAL A 1075 -41.51 -9.10 26.49
N ASN A 1076 -42.54 -9.91 26.74
CA ASN A 1076 -43.16 -10.08 28.06
C ASN A 1076 -42.21 -10.67 29.13
N THR A 1077 -41.27 -11.55 28.74
CA THR A 1077 -40.29 -12.15 29.66
C THR A 1077 -39.27 -11.12 30.18
N SER A 1078 -38.82 -10.19 29.33
CA SER A 1078 -37.90 -9.13 29.76
C SER A 1078 -38.65 -8.03 30.51
N ALA A 1079 -39.89 -7.74 30.13
CA ALA A 1079 -40.76 -6.79 30.84
C ALA A 1079 -40.99 -7.21 32.30
N ILE A 1080 -41.33 -8.48 32.53
CA ILE A 1080 -41.55 -8.96 33.91
C ILE A 1080 -40.25 -9.02 34.71
N GLN A 1081 -39.12 -9.31 34.06
CA GLN A 1081 -37.82 -9.27 34.72
C GLN A 1081 -37.47 -7.86 35.22
N VAL A 1082 -37.76 -6.80 34.45
CA VAL A 1082 -37.57 -5.42 34.91
C VAL A 1082 -38.46 -5.10 36.11
N LEU A 1083 -39.71 -5.58 36.13
CA LEU A 1083 -40.62 -5.41 37.28
C LEU A 1083 -40.13 -6.14 38.54
N ILE A 1084 -39.55 -7.34 38.37
CA ILE A 1084 -39.09 -8.19 39.47
C ILE A 1084 -37.75 -7.69 40.03
N GLU A 1085 -36.77 -7.46 39.18
CA GLU A 1085 -35.37 -7.20 39.57
C GLU A 1085 -35.10 -5.71 39.84
N HIS A 1086 -35.64 -4.81 39.01
CA HIS A 1086 -35.31 -3.39 39.07
C HIS A 1086 -36.38 -2.53 39.76
N ILE A 1087 -37.67 -2.79 39.53
CA ILE A 1087 -38.79 -2.05 40.16
C ILE A 1087 -39.24 -2.72 41.47
N SER A 1088 -38.98 -4.02 41.64
CA SER A 1088 -39.28 -4.80 42.86
C SER A 1088 -40.76 -4.88 43.30
N ASN A 1089 -41.71 -4.61 42.39
CA ASN A 1089 -43.15 -4.61 42.67
C ASN A 1089 -43.83 -5.89 42.14
N LEU A 1090 -44.03 -6.88 43.03
CA LEU A 1090 -44.59 -8.17 42.68
C LEU A 1090 -46.09 -8.14 42.37
N ASP A 1091 -46.84 -7.20 42.93
CA ASP A 1091 -48.28 -7.07 42.66
C ASP A 1091 -48.52 -6.63 41.21
N ARG A 1092 -47.73 -5.64 40.74
CA ARG A 1092 -47.71 -5.24 39.33
C ARG A 1092 -47.21 -6.36 38.41
N ALA A 1093 -46.23 -7.13 38.86
CA ALA A 1093 -45.73 -8.28 38.10
C ALA A 1093 -46.79 -9.39 37.99
N TYR A 1094 -47.60 -9.59 39.03
CA TYR A 1094 -48.74 -10.52 39.02
C TYR A 1094 -49.87 -10.04 38.11
N GLU A 1095 -50.27 -8.77 38.19
CA GLU A 1095 -51.25 -8.19 37.26
C GLU A 1095 -50.78 -8.28 35.80
N PHE A 1096 -49.49 -8.10 35.56
CA PHE A 1096 -48.89 -8.23 34.22
C PHE A 1096 -48.91 -9.69 33.75
N ALA A 1097 -48.51 -10.64 34.60
CA ALA A 1097 -48.57 -12.07 34.30
C ALA A 1097 -50.00 -12.57 34.04
N GLU A 1098 -50.99 -12.04 34.76
CA GLU A 1098 -52.41 -12.36 34.56
C GLU A 1098 -52.95 -11.83 33.23
N ARG A 1099 -52.48 -10.66 32.79
CA ARG A 1099 -52.85 -10.10 31.48
C ARG A 1099 -52.18 -10.81 30.31
N CYS A 1100 -50.89 -11.14 30.44
CA CYS A 1100 -50.13 -11.81 29.36
C CYS A 1100 -50.48 -13.31 29.26
N ASN A 1101 -50.75 -13.95 30.40
CA ASN A 1101 -51.10 -15.37 30.52
C ASN A 1101 -50.15 -16.34 29.76
N GLU A 1102 -48.85 -16.06 29.78
CA GLU A 1102 -47.82 -16.90 29.18
C GLU A 1102 -47.09 -17.75 30.24
N ALA A 1103 -46.83 -19.02 29.91
CA ALA A 1103 -46.18 -19.96 30.84
C ALA A 1103 -44.79 -19.51 31.32
N ALA A 1104 -43.99 -18.90 30.43
CA ALA A 1104 -42.65 -18.42 30.76
C ALA A 1104 -42.66 -17.25 31.75
N VAL A 1105 -43.64 -16.35 31.62
CA VAL A 1105 -43.85 -15.18 32.49
C VAL A 1105 -44.31 -15.65 33.88
N TRP A 1106 -45.25 -16.60 33.93
CA TRP A 1106 -45.68 -17.21 35.18
C TRP A 1106 -44.56 -17.96 35.92
N SER A 1107 -43.68 -18.68 35.20
CA SER A 1107 -42.54 -19.40 35.82
C SER A 1107 -41.52 -18.44 36.42
N GLN A 1108 -41.20 -17.33 35.74
CA GLN A 1108 -40.30 -16.30 36.29
C GLN A 1108 -40.89 -15.60 37.52
N LEU A 1109 -42.18 -15.27 37.48
CA LEU A 1109 -42.89 -14.70 38.63
C LEU A 1109 -42.93 -15.69 39.81
N ALA A 1110 -43.23 -16.97 39.55
CA ALA A 1110 -43.29 -18.02 40.56
C ALA A 1110 -41.96 -18.19 41.28
N ARG A 1111 -40.85 -18.14 40.53
CA ARG A 1111 -39.50 -18.19 41.10
C ARG A 1111 -39.19 -16.97 41.98
N ALA A 1112 -39.59 -15.78 41.55
CA ALA A 1112 -39.41 -14.55 42.33
C ALA A 1112 -40.27 -14.54 43.61
N GLN A 1113 -41.52 -15.03 43.53
CA GLN A 1113 -42.42 -15.20 44.68
C GLN A 1113 -41.86 -16.21 45.68
N LEU A 1114 -41.29 -17.32 45.20
CA LEU A 1114 -40.66 -18.35 46.04
C LEU A 1114 -39.45 -17.80 46.80
N GLN A 1115 -38.66 -16.92 46.18
CA GLN A 1115 -37.52 -16.24 46.83
C GLN A 1115 -37.93 -15.23 47.91
N ARG A 1116 -39.17 -14.71 47.88
CA ARG A 1116 -39.72 -13.80 48.89
C ARG A 1116 -40.64 -14.50 49.91
N ASP A 1117 -40.53 -15.82 50.06
CA ASP A 1117 -41.33 -16.67 50.97
C ASP A 1117 -42.86 -16.67 50.72
N LEU A 1118 -43.33 -16.18 49.57
CA LEU A 1118 -44.74 -16.21 49.15
C LEU A 1118 -45.09 -17.57 48.51
N VAL A 1119 -45.06 -18.62 49.34
CA VAL A 1119 -45.08 -20.01 48.87
C VAL A 1119 -46.41 -20.42 48.24
N LYS A 1120 -47.55 -19.91 48.72
CA LYS A 1120 -48.87 -20.28 48.17
C LYS A 1120 -49.04 -19.70 46.77
N GLU A 1121 -48.74 -18.41 46.63
CA GLU A 1121 -48.80 -17.66 45.38
C GLU A 1121 -47.79 -18.20 44.36
N ALA A 1122 -46.58 -18.57 44.82
CA ALA A 1122 -45.56 -19.19 43.97
C ALA A 1122 -46.02 -20.56 43.43
N ILE A 1123 -46.63 -21.40 44.27
CA ILE A 1123 -47.17 -22.70 43.87
C ILE A 1123 -48.29 -22.52 42.84
N ASP A 1124 -49.23 -21.60 43.08
CA ASP A 1124 -50.30 -21.29 42.13
C ASP A 1124 -49.77 -20.75 40.80
N SER A 1125 -48.75 -19.89 40.83
CA SER A 1125 -48.08 -19.37 39.63
C SER A 1125 -47.34 -20.49 38.87
N TYR A 1126 -46.68 -21.43 39.56
CA TYR A 1126 -46.06 -22.61 38.91
C TYR A 1126 -47.09 -23.57 38.33
N ILE A 1127 -48.25 -23.74 38.97
CA ILE A 1127 -49.36 -24.54 38.44
C ILE A 1127 -49.94 -23.89 37.19
N LYS A 1128 -50.10 -22.56 37.17
CA LYS A 1128 -50.51 -21.79 35.99
C LYS A 1128 -49.48 -21.86 34.86
N ALA A 1129 -48.18 -21.87 35.20
CA ALA A 1129 -47.08 -22.07 34.26
C ALA A 1129 -46.97 -23.51 33.72
N ASP A 1130 -47.59 -24.48 34.40
CA ASP A 1130 -47.49 -25.92 34.12
C ASP A 1130 -46.01 -26.38 34.09
N ASP A 1131 -45.16 -25.80 34.95
CA ASP A 1131 -43.70 -26.00 34.95
C ASP A 1131 -43.23 -26.83 36.16
N PRO A 1132 -42.68 -28.05 35.96
CA PRO A 1132 -42.19 -28.90 37.03
C PRO A 1132 -40.74 -28.59 37.47
N SER A 1133 -40.02 -27.69 36.78
CA SER A 1133 -38.56 -27.56 36.87
C SER A 1133 -37.99 -27.26 38.27
N ALA A 1134 -38.74 -26.55 39.13
CA ALA A 1134 -38.29 -26.12 40.47
C ALA A 1134 -38.77 -27.02 41.62
N TYR A 1135 -39.07 -28.31 41.38
CA TYR A 1135 -39.73 -29.17 42.37
C TYR A 1135 -38.98 -29.32 43.71
N MET A 1136 -37.63 -29.32 43.73
CA MET A 1136 -36.87 -29.41 44.98
C MET A 1136 -36.99 -28.15 45.84
N GLU A 1137 -36.94 -26.97 45.21
CA GLU A 1137 -37.05 -25.68 45.90
C GLU A 1137 -38.46 -25.47 46.46
N VAL A 1138 -39.49 -25.83 45.67
CA VAL A 1138 -40.89 -25.76 46.07
C VAL A 1138 -41.20 -26.74 47.22
N VAL A 1139 -40.72 -27.98 47.15
CA VAL A 1139 -40.89 -28.97 48.25
C VAL A 1139 -40.24 -28.49 49.53
N SER A 1140 -39.01 -27.94 49.46
CA SER A 1140 -38.30 -27.43 50.64
C SER A 1140 -39.02 -26.23 51.26
N ALA A 1141 -39.47 -25.28 50.45
CA ALA A 1141 -40.18 -24.09 50.92
C ALA A 1141 -41.58 -24.43 51.49
N ALA A 1142 -42.32 -25.31 50.83
CA ALA A 1142 -43.63 -25.77 51.29
C ALA A 1142 -43.54 -26.60 52.58
N SER A 1143 -42.51 -27.45 52.71
CA SER A 1143 -42.26 -28.23 53.93
C SER A 1143 -41.92 -27.35 55.13
N LYS A 1144 -41.17 -26.26 54.92
CA LYS A 1144 -40.85 -25.27 55.96
C LYS A 1144 -42.06 -24.47 56.41
N ASN A 1145 -42.96 -24.12 55.49
CA ASN A 1145 -44.12 -23.27 55.75
C ASN A 1145 -45.42 -24.06 56.04
N ASN A 1146 -45.35 -25.38 56.17
CA ASN A 1146 -46.48 -26.29 56.42
C ASN A 1146 -47.64 -26.22 55.40
N ASN A 1147 -47.36 -25.84 54.15
CA ASN A 1147 -48.36 -25.73 53.08
C ASN A 1147 -48.48 -27.04 52.27
N TRP A 1148 -48.92 -28.11 52.95
CA TRP A 1148 -48.93 -29.47 52.39
C TRP A 1148 -50.06 -29.70 51.37
N GLU A 1149 -51.21 -29.02 51.48
CA GLU A 1149 -52.34 -29.20 50.56
C GLU A 1149 -52.04 -28.67 49.14
N ASP A 1150 -51.41 -27.50 49.04
CA ASP A 1150 -51.06 -26.90 47.75
C ASP A 1150 -49.84 -27.60 47.14
N LEU A 1151 -48.92 -28.08 47.98
CA LEU A 1151 -47.81 -28.94 47.55
C LEU A 1151 -48.30 -30.23 46.88
N VAL A 1152 -49.35 -30.88 47.40
CA VAL A 1152 -49.95 -32.07 46.77
C VAL A 1152 -50.43 -31.75 45.35
N LYS A 1153 -51.08 -30.60 45.12
CA LYS A 1153 -51.54 -30.19 43.79
C LYS A 1153 -50.37 -29.99 42.82
N PHE A 1154 -49.31 -29.31 43.28
CA PHE A 1154 -48.09 -29.10 42.49
C PHE A 1154 -47.38 -30.42 42.16
N LEU A 1155 -47.21 -31.32 43.13
CA LEU A 1155 -46.57 -32.62 42.93
C LEU A 1155 -47.40 -33.54 42.04
N GLN A 1156 -48.73 -33.44 42.06
CA GLN A 1156 -49.62 -34.14 41.12
C GLN A 1156 -49.48 -33.61 39.68
N MET A 1157 -49.34 -32.29 39.49
CA MET A 1157 -49.00 -31.70 38.18
C MET A 1157 -47.62 -32.17 37.71
N ALA A 1158 -46.61 -32.07 38.59
CA ALA A 1158 -45.23 -32.47 38.28
C ALA A 1158 -45.14 -33.95 37.89
N ARG A 1159 -45.86 -34.85 38.58
CA ARG A 1159 -45.94 -36.28 38.26
C ARG A 1159 -46.50 -36.56 36.86
N LYS A 1160 -47.51 -35.78 36.41
CA LYS A 1160 -48.10 -35.97 35.07
C LYS A 1160 -47.09 -35.67 33.97
N LYS A 1161 -46.15 -34.75 34.20
CA LYS A 1161 -45.11 -34.36 33.23
C LYS A 1161 -43.79 -35.12 33.38
N ALA A 1162 -43.35 -35.39 34.61
CA ALA A 1162 -42.09 -36.06 34.91
C ALA A 1162 -42.27 -37.12 36.02
N ARG A 1163 -42.04 -38.39 35.70
CA ARG A 1163 -42.10 -39.51 36.66
C ARG A 1163 -40.78 -39.69 37.40
N GLU A 1164 -40.43 -38.72 38.24
CA GLU A 1164 -39.22 -38.76 39.05
C GLU A 1164 -39.45 -39.40 40.41
N SER A 1165 -38.53 -40.27 40.83
CA SER A 1165 -38.62 -41.02 42.10
C SER A 1165 -38.73 -40.11 43.33
N TYR A 1166 -38.04 -38.96 43.33
CA TYR A 1166 -38.08 -37.98 44.43
C TYR A 1166 -39.46 -37.32 44.57
N VAL A 1167 -40.06 -36.89 43.45
CA VAL A 1167 -41.39 -36.27 43.40
C VAL A 1167 -42.46 -37.26 43.87
N GLU A 1168 -42.38 -38.52 43.45
CA GLU A 1168 -43.31 -39.57 43.90
C GLU A 1168 -43.14 -39.92 45.39
N THR A 1169 -41.89 -39.95 45.89
CA THR A 1169 -41.60 -40.21 47.31
C THR A 1169 -42.14 -39.10 48.23
N GLU A 1170 -41.94 -37.84 47.86
CA GLU A 1170 -42.47 -36.70 48.62
C GLU A 1170 -43.99 -36.54 48.45
N LEU A 1171 -44.56 -36.95 47.32
CA LEU A 1171 -46.02 -36.99 47.13
C LEU A 1171 -46.70 -37.99 48.07
N ILE A 1172 -46.16 -39.20 48.25
CA ILE A 1172 -46.66 -40.19 49.23
C ILE A 1172 -46.63 -39.57 50.64
N PHE A 1173 -45.53 -38.91 51.00
CA PHE A 1173 -45.40 -38.28 52.32
C PHE A 1173 -46.38 -37.11 52.51
N ALA A 1174 -46.58 -36.27 51.49
CA ALA A 1174 -47.53 -35.16 51.53
C ALA A 1174 -49.00 -35.64 51.58
N LEU A 1175 -49.35 -36.75 50.90
CA LEU A 1175 -50.67 -37.40 50.98
C LEU A 1175 -50.91 -38.00 52.38
N ALA A 1176 -49.89 -38.59 53.00
CA ALA A 1176 -49.97 -39.09 54.38
C ALA A 1176 -50.19 -37.94 55.38
N LYS A 1177 -49.49 -36.81 55.20
CA LYS A 1177 -49.64 -35.61 56.04
C LYS A 1177 -50.99 -34.92 55.94
N THR A 1178 -51.61 -34.96 54.76
CA THR A 1178 -52.93 -34.35 54.50
C THR A 1178 -54.10 -35.28 54.84
N GLY A 1179 -53.83 -36.49 55.35
CA GLY A 1179 -54.86 -37.45 55.77
C GLY A 1179 -55.65 -38.10 54.63
N ARG A 1180 -55.18 -37.99 53.37
CA ARG A 1180 -55.83 -38.56 52.18
C ARG A 1180 -55.47 -40.03 52.00
N LEU A 1181 -55.84 -40.85 52.98
CA LEU A 1181 -55.43 -42.26 53.07
C LEU A 1181 -55.95 -43.13 51.92
N ALA A 1182 -57.09 -42.80 51.32
CA ALA A 1182 -57.63 -43.51 50.17
C ALA A 1182 -56.80 -43.28 48.89
N GLU A 1183 -56.42 -42.03 48.62
CA GLU A 1183 -55.54 -41.67 47.49
C GLU A 1183 -54.12 -42.25 47.69
N LEU A 1184 -53.65 -42.32 48.94
CA LEU A 1184 -52.39 -42.94 49.31
C LEU A 1184 -52.40 -44.46 49.03
N ASP A 1185 -53.47 -45.16 49.44
CA ASP A 1185 -53.61 -46.62 49.26
C ASP A 1185 -53.73 -47.00 47.78
N GLU A 1186 -54.49 -46.23 47.01
CA GLU A 1186 -54.59 -46.39 45.55
C GLU A 1186 -53.24 -46.15 44.87
N PHE A 1187 -52.50 -45.12 45.28
CA PHE A 1187 -51.18 -44.80 44.73
C PHE A 1187 -50.15 -45.90 45.01
N VAL A 1188 -50.11 -46.41 46.24
CA VAL A 1188 -49.15 -47.41 46.71
C VAL A 1188 -49.48 -48.81 46.18
N SER A 1189 -50.75 -49.08 45.84
CA SER A 1189 -51.19 -50.31 45.19
C SER A 1189 -50.94 -50.34 43.67
N GLY A 1190 -50.70 -49.18 43.04
CA GLY A 1190 -50.35 -49.06 41.63
C GLY A 1190 -48.83 -49.07 41.36
N PRO A 1191 -48.39 -49.17 40.09
CA PRO A 1191 -46.97 -49.09 39.73
C PRO A 1191 -46.39 -47.71 40.04
N ASN A 1192 -45.38 -47.66 40.90
CA ASN A 1192 -44.69 -46.44 41.36
C ASN A 1192 -43.17 -46.66 41.45
N ASN A 1193 -42.39 -45.57 41.39
CA ASN A 1193 -40.92 -45.56 41.52
C ASN A 1193 -40.46 -44.98 42.88
N ALA A 1194 -41.35 -44.95 43.88
CA ALA A 1194 -41.12 -44.26 45.14
C ALA A 1194 -40.42 -45.14 46.20
N HIS A 1195 -39.70 -44.51 47.12
CA HIS A 1195 -39.08 -45.20 48.26
C HIS A 1195 -40.06 -45.38 49.44
N ILE A 1196 -41.04 -46.28 49.27
CA ILE A 1196 -42.16 -46.51 50.21
C ILE A 1196 -41.70 -46.79 51.65
N GLN A 1197 -40.62 -47.56 51.82
CA GLN A 1197 -40.09 -47.89 53.16
C GLN A 1197 -39.60 -46.66 53.92
N GLN A 1198 -38.88 -45.76 53.24
CA GLN A 1198 -38.35 -44.54 53.84
C GLN A 1198 -39.48 -43.58 54.26
N VAL A 1199 -40.55 -43.53 53.48
CA VAL A 1199 -41.75 -42.75 53.81
C VAL A 1199 -42.50 -43.37 54.99
N GLY A 1200 -42.59 -44.70 55.04
CA GLY A 1200 -43.17 -45.44 56.17
C GLY A 1200 -42.44 -45.18 57.49
N ASP A 1201 -41.10 -45.18 57.47
CA ASP A 1201 -40.25 -44.85 58.62
C ASP A 1201 -40.48 -43.38 59.06
N ARG A 1202 -40.49 -42.43 58.12
CA ARG A 1202 -40.80 -41.01 58.41
C ARG A 1202 -42.20 -40.82 58.99
N CYS A 1203 -43.21 -41.48 58.43
CA CYS A 1203 -44.60 -41.40 58.92
C CYS A 1203 -44.75 -42.00 60.33
N PHE A 1204 -43.99 -43.05 60.64
CA PHE A 1204 -43.96 -43.67 61.96
C PHE A 1204 -43.36 -42.76 63.02
N GLU A 1205 -42.22 -42.13 62.72
CA GLU A 1205 -41.53 -41.20 63.63
C GLU A 1205 -42.37 -39.97 63.94
N GLU A 1206 -43.19 -39.51 62.99
CA GLU A 1206 -44.07 -38.35 63.16
C GLU A 1206 -45.47 -38.70 63.72
N GLY A 1207 -45.70 -39.94 64.16
CA GLY A 1207 -46.93 -40.36 64.83
C GLY A 1207 -48.14 -40.60 63.90
N MET A 1208 -47.94 -40.65 62.59
CA MET A 1208 -48.99 -40.92 61.59
C MET A 1208 -49.16 -42.43 61.39
N TYR A 1209 -49.59 -43.12 62.44
CA TYR A 1209 -49.58 -44.58 62.49
C TYR A 1209 -50.54 -45.25 61.49
N ASP A 1210 -51.67 -44.63 61.15
CA ASP A 1210 -52.62 -45.15 60.14
C ASP A 1210 -52.02 -45.16 58.72
N ALA A 1211 -51.31 -44.09 58.34
CA ALA A 1211 -50.59 -44.03 57.07
C ALA A 1211 -49.38 -44.98 57.06
N ALA A 1212 -48.62 -45.04 58.16
CA ALA A 1212 -47.50 -45.95 58.30
C ALA A 1212 -47.93 -47.43 58.24
N LYS A 1213 -49.11 -47.78 58.78
CA LYS A 1213 -49.72 -49.11 58.67
C LYS A 1213 -49.94 -49.50 57.22
N LEU A 1214 -50.52 -48.62 56.39
CA LEU A 1214 -50.72 -48.86 54.96
C LEU A 1214 -49.40 -49.08 54.22
N LEU A 1215 -48.40 -48.22 54.48
CA LEU A 1215 -47.09 -48.28 53.83
C LEU A 1215 -46.29 -49.53 54.23
N TYR A 1216 -46.25 -49.91 55.52
CA TYR A 1216 -45.54 -51.11 55.98
C TYR A 1216 -46.23 -52.41 55.56
N ASN A 1217 -47.56 -52.40 55.44
CA ASN A 1217 -48.32 -53.55 54.94
C ASN A 1217 -47.98 -53.82 53.47
N ASN A 1218 -47.85 -52.77 52.64
CA ASN A 1218 -47.45 -52.91 51.24
C ASN A 1218 -46.00 -53.42 51.08
N VAL A 1219 -45.06 -52.93 51.90
CA VAL A 1219 -43.64 -53.35 51.89
C VAL A 1219 -43.42 -54.71 52.58
N SER A 1220 -44.46 -55.32 53.15
CA SER A 1220 -44.36 -56.59 53.91
C SER A 1220 -43.36 -56.53 55.09
N ASN A 1221 -43.16 -55.35 55.70
CA ASN A 1221 -42.27 -55.17 56.85
C ASN A 1221 -43.04 -55.43 58.15
N PHE A 1222 -43.26 -56.71 58.44
CA PHE A 1222 -44.10 -57.16 59.56
C PHE A 1222 -43.58 -56.76 60.96
N ALA A 1223 -42.28 -56.50 61.11
CA ALA A 1223 -41.68 -56.07 62.37
C ALA A 1223 -42.09 -54.63 62.75
N ARG A 1224 -41.99 -53.69 61.79
CA ARG A 1224 -42.46 -52.31 61.98
C ARG A 1224 -44.00 -52.22 61.94
N LEU A 1225 -44.67 -53.10 61.20
CA LEU A 1225 -46.13 -53.23 61.20
C LEU A 1225 -46.68 -53.64 62.57
N ALA A 1226 -46.03 -54.59 63.25
CA ALA A 1226 -46.41 -54.97 64.62
C ALA A 1226 -46.27 -53.78 65.58
N SER A 1227 -45.16 -53.03 65.49
CA SER A 1227 -44.95 -51.83 66.33
C SER A 1227 -45.98 -50.74 66.07
N THR A 1228 -46.36 -50.49 64.80
CA THR A 1228 -47.42 -49.53 64.44
C THR A 1228 -48.79 -49.94 64.98
N LEU A 1229 -49.15 -51.22 64.86
CA LEU A 1229 -50.43 -51.75 65.37
C LEU A 1229 -50.57 -51.64 66.89
N VAL A 1230 -49.45 -51.74 67.63
CA VAL A 1230 -49.43 -51.48 69.09
C VAL A 1230 -49.74 -50.02 69.40
N HIS A 1231 -49.11 -49.09 68.68
CA HIS A 1231 -49.37 -47.66 68.86
C HIS A 1231 -50.80 -47.23 68.46
N LEU A 1232 -51.47 -47.99 67.57
CA LEU A 1232 -52.88 -47.79 67.18
C LEU A 1232 -53.89 -48.47 68.12
N GLY A 1233 -53.47 -49.27 69.10
CA GLY A 1233 -54.36 -49.96 70.04
C GLY A 1233 -55.13 -51.16 69.45
N GLU A 1234 -54.75 -51.65 68.27
CA GLU A 1234 -55.40 -52.79 67.58
C GLU A 1234 -54.79 -54.14 68.02
N TYR A 1235 -54.99 -54.50 69.29
CA TYR A 1235 -54.34 -55.67 69.91
C TYR A 1235 -54.75 -57.04 69.31
N GLN A 1236 -55.94 -57.18 68.71
CA GLN A 1236 -56.38 -58.44 68.08
C GLN A 1236 -55.58 -58.75 66.80
N ALA A 1237 -55.23 -57.75 65.99
CA ALA A 1237 -54.41 -57.94 64.80
C ALA A 1237 -52.94 -58.19 65.17
N HIS A 1238 -52.43 -57.52 66.22
CA HIS A 1238 -51.08 -57.72 66.72
C HIS A 1238 -50.77 -59.17 67.13
N TRP A 1239 -51.69 -59.87 67.80
CA TRP A 1239 -51.53 -61.26 68.22
C TRP A 1239 -51.38 -62.24 67.03
N VAL A 1240 -52.07 -62.01 65.92
CA VAL A 1240 -51.98 -62.88 64.74
C VAL A 1240 -50.59 -62.80 64.10
N TRP A 1241 -50.02 -61.60 64.00
CA TRP A 1241 -48.72 -61.36 63.35
C TRP A 1241 -47.52 -61.69 64.24
N SER A 1242 -47.63 -61.51 65.56
CA SER A 1242 -46.59 -61.90 66.52
C SER A 1242 -46.47 -63.43 66.67
N VAL A 1243 -47.57 -64.19 66.48
CA VAL A 1243 -47.53 -65.66 66.41
C VAL A 1243 -46.86 -66.15 65.11
N LEU A 1244 -47.07 -65.48 63.98
CA LEU A 1244 -46.42 -65.79 62.70
C LEU A 1244 -44.91 -65.53 62.71
N THR A 1245 -44.45 -64.46 63.37
CA THR A 1245 -43.01 -64.14 63.52
C THR A 1245 -42.32 -65.08 64.52
N TRP A 1246 -43.02 -65.53 65.57
CA TRP A 1246 -42.47 -66.50 66.52
C TRP A 1246 -42.29 -67.89 65.90
N ALA A 1247 -43.23 -68.35 65.06
CA ALA A 1247 -43.21 -69.66 64.40
C ALA A 1247 -42.03 -69.86 63.41
N CYS A 1248 -41.51 -68.80 62.79
CA CYS A 1248 -40.37 -68.89 61.87
C CYS A 1248 -38.99 -69.03 62.56
N SER A 1249 -38.89 -68.85 63.88
CA SER A 1249 -37.59 -68.72 64.58
C SER A 1249 -37.00 -70.02 65.18
N GLN A 1250 -37.67 -71.18 65.07
CA GLN A 1250 -37.31 -72.43 65.80
C GLN A 1250 -36.91 -73.67 64.95
N SER A 1251 -36.49 -73.55 63.69
CA SER A 1251 -35.93 -74.71 62.94
C SER A 1251 -34.40 -74.65 62.76
N TRP A 1252 -33.74 -75.77 63.06
CA TRP A 1252 -32.33 -75.99 63.46
C TRP A 1252 -31.18 -75.59 62.50
N PRO A 1253 -29.94 -75.39 63.00
CA PRO A 1253 -28.72 -75.24 62.20
C PRO A 1253 -27.91 -76.55 62.10
N SER A 1254 -27.46 -76.95 60.89
CA SER A 1254 -26.18 -77.64 60.71
C SER A 1254 -25.73 -77.72 59.25
N SER A 1255 -24.41 -77.53 59.09
CA SER A 1255 -23.52 -77.93 57.98
C SER A 1255 -23.57 -77.20 56.62
N THR A 1256 -22.50 -76.44 56.39
CA THR A 1256 -21.78 -76.18 55.12
C THR A 1256 -21.38 -77.50 54.41
N PRO A 1257 -20.87 -77.56 53.14
CA PRO A 1257 -20.18 -76.51 52.37
C PRO A 1257 -20.37 -76.46 50.82
N ASN A 1258 -19.78 -75.41 50.24
CA ASN A 1258 -19.06 -75.32 48.95
C ASN A 1258 -19.75 -75.13 47.58
N SER A 1259 -19.24 -74.06 46.94
CA SER A 1259 -18.78 -73.89 45.55
C SER A 1259 -19.76 -73.65 44.40
N ASN A 1260 -19.73 -72.39 43.90
CA ASN A 1260 -19.66 -71.93 42.50
C ASN A 1260 -20.77 -72.32 41.48
N PRO A 1261 -20.89 -71.65 40.32
CA PRO A 1261 -20.57 -70.26 39.97
C PRO A 1261 -21.70 -69.56 39.16
N ARG A 1262 -21.51 -68.26 38.85
CA ARG A 1262 -22.13 -67.49 37.74
C ARG A 1262 -23.67 -67.36 37.71
N ARG A 1263 -24.16 -66.15 37.95
CA ARG A 1263 -24.35 -65.12 36.91
C ARG A 1263 -24.48 -63.75 37.53
#